data_AF-A0A8H7HBC9-F1
#
_entry.id   AF-A0A8H7HBC9-F1
#
_cell.length_a   1.000
_cell.length_b   1.000
_cell.length_c   1.000
_cell.angle_alpha   90.00
_cell.angle_beta   90.00
_cell.angle_gamma   90.00
#
_symmetry.space_group_name_H-M   'P 1'
#
loop_
_entity.id
_entity.type
_entity.pdbx_description
1 polymer ?
#
loop_
_entity_poly.entity_id
_entity_poly.type
_entity_poly.pdbx_seq_one_letter_code
_entity_poly.pdbx_strand_id
1 'polypeptide(L)'
;MQVATELAPGIDLQLGLVLDTEWEHIIIGALDVGDLDYALKALDLLKEHHAGQVENLDLRLLNHPYPMQDVAVFSELSDKLQKAGYPIGPDRLSYLIDSHLHSHTHERLMMDTIKTTQDLIHKLEAQGTPPSQKAYVSIMRAYLDASRDSNLLSEPSGASQTNPSASIAAIHDLFTHMRYAAHPNPSLETYSVVIAACARGHQVNPLRALELLQEIKQGLISGRSELTQPQLDTRSLVDCYNGAIRACARAGTRFAGDAFRLAKELIQPDGIPVSGATVGGIGPDRNTMAALMHSVKRTGDLARARWILTEAMRAQSRQFENGSEVILDEEIMVCAFQAYSAFRPAFKRGMTRKRTEKPEDTPLRDNMDDVQNPILSEIPAPVYTIPQSAPEVLREADILFSRILSRRTASPDRLFSHVPISARVANAYLGIYYSHASLQQAITKFEECCSHVAPNAYTFVNILELLARAAESDRSIALAYAEKTWIDWKKWIQRLHDGQVDPVLAEATPRATERAWAAIIRAYSLCDNVETALALLREFVTKYPPASLNDQSPPSSPVQRSRLEYAIPANSEKSLTSLLATPTPRVGLLRLVSRHSHRKADIAFVTWACKSYELQLKRRRERVLGVAKPPRSKARFPEKKYPEGSSHP
;
A
#
# COMPACT_ATOMS: atom_id res chain seq x y z
N MET A 1 56.45 41.61 -42.70
CA MET A 1 56.87 40.21 -42.87
C MET A 1 56.46 39.47 -41.60
N GLN A 2 55.21 39.06 -41.36
CA GLN A 2 54.30 38.26 -42.19
C GLN A 2 54.99 37.03 -42.78
N VAL A 3 54.95 35.93 -42.02
CA VAL A 3 54.61 34.61 -42.55
C VAL A 3 53.64 34.00 -41.54
N ALA A 4 52.36 33.98 -41.92
CA ALA A 4 51.33 33.20 -41.28
C ALA A 4 51.57 31.73 -41.62
N THR A 5 51.72 30.89 -40.61
CA THR A 5 51.53 29.46 -40.77
C THR A 5 50.02 29.23 -40.75
N GLU A 6 49.41 29.33 -41.92
CA GLU A 6 48.09 28.74 -42.17
C GLU A 6 48.18 27.25 -41.81
N LEU A 7 47.57 26.89 -40.68
CA LEU A 7 47.16 25.52 -40.43
C LEU A 7 46.10 25.20 -41.48
N ALA A 8 46.48 24.30 -42.40
CA ALA A 8 45.68 23.88 -43.52
C ALA A 8 44.25 23.48 -43.10
N PRO A 9 43.21 23.92 -43.84
CA PRO A 9 41.89 23.35 -43.71
C PRO A 9 41.86 21.98 -44.40
N GLY A 10 41.30 20.98 -43.72
CA GLY A 10 41.02 19.69 -44.33
C GLY A 10 42.20 18.72 -44.33
N ILE A 11 42.55 18.22 -43.14
CA ILE A 11 42.85 16.79 -43.06
C ILE A 11 41.48 16.13 -42.97
N ASP A 12 40.89 15.81 -44.12
CA ASP A 12 39.87 14.77 -44.19
C ASP A 12 40.56 13.49 -43.71
N LEU A 13 40.53 13.26 -42.40
CA LEU A 13 40.71 11.93 -41.86
C LEU A 13 39.65 11.09 -42.55
N GLN A 14 40.08 10.33 -43.57
CA GLN A 14 39.32 9.19 -44.05
C GLN A 14 39.26 8.23 -42.86
N LEU A 15 38.33 8.48 -41.95
CA LEU A 15 37.77 7.51 -41.02
C LEU A 15 37.11 6.44 -41.89
N GLY A 16 37.97 5.61 -42.50
CA GLY A 16 37.55 4.47 -43.26
C GLY A 16 36.73 3.58 -42.34
N LEU A 17 35.49 3.34 -42.75
CA LEU A 17 34.65 2.24 -42.29
C LEU A 17 34.17 2.29 -40.82
N VAL A 18 34.04 3.46 -40.19
CA VAL A 18 33.26 3.48 -38.93
C VAL A 18 31.79 3.38 -39.28
N LEU A 19 31.17 2.23 -38.97
CA LEU A 19 29.76 2.02 -39.20
C LEU A 19 28.93 2.92 -38.27
N ASP A 20 27.75 3.30 -38.73
CA ASP A 20 26.70 3.96 -37.95
C ASP A 20 26.50 3.36 -36.55
N THR A 21 26.54 2.03 -36.46
CA THR A 21 26.46 1.29 -35.20
C THR A 21 27.69 1.48 -34.32
N GLU A 22 28.89 1.60 -34.89
CA GLU A 22 30.12 1.79 -34.11
C GLU A 22 30.16 3.20 -33.50
N TRP A 23 29.68 4.21 -34.23
CA TRP A 23 29.48 5.55 -33.66
C TRP A 23 28.50 5.55 -32.49
N GLU A 24 27.39 4.82 -32.62
CA GLU A 24 26.45 4.64 -31.50
C GLU A 24 27.15 4.02 -30.28
N HIS A 25 27.95 2.97 -30.45
CA HIS A 25 28.68 2.34 -29.34
C HIS A 25 29.72 3.28 -28.73
N ILE A 26 30.39 4.11 -29.53
CA ILE A 26 31.34 5.12 -29.04
C ILE A 26 30.61 6.15 -28.16
N ILE A 27 29.45 6.63 -28.61
CA ILE A 27 28.65 7.61 -27.86
C ILE A 27 28.09 6.97 -26.58
N ILE A 28 27.53 5.76 -26.66
CA ILE A 28 27.02 5.03 -25.48
C ILE A 28 28.16 4.77 -24.48
N GLY A 29 29.33 4.31 -24.93
CA GLY A 29 30.48 4.09 -24.06
C GLY A 29 30.97 5.36 -23.37
N ALA A 30 30.83 6.53 -24.02
CA ALA A 30 31.11 7.82 -23.39
C ALA A 30 30.09 8.16 -22.30
N LEU A 31 28.80 7.91 -22.57
CA LEU A 31 27.72 8.10 -21.60
C LEU A 31 27.81 7.12 -20.42
N ASP A 32 28.29 5.90 -20.62
CA ASP A 32 28.57 4.91 -19.57
C ASP A 32 29.64 5.41 -18.58
N VAL A 33 30.64 6.13 -19.09
CA VAL A 33 31.70 6.76 -18.28
C VAL A 33 31.25 8.11 -17.69
N GLY A 34 30.12 8.66 -18.14
CA GLY A 34 29.61 9.96 -17.74
C GLY A 34 30.32 11.14 -18.42
N ASP A 35 31.04 10.91 -19.52
CA ASP A 35 31.73 11.97 -20.26
C ASP A 35 30.82 12.57 -21.35
N LEU A 36 30.03 13.58 -20.96
CA LEU A 36 29.12 14.27 -21.86
C LEU A 36 29.88 15.00 -22.99
N ASP A 37 31.03 15.61 -22.68
CA ASP A 37 31.80 16.38 -23.67
C ASP A 37 32.29 15.46 -24.80
N TYR A 38 32.74 14.26 -24.47
CA TYR A 38 33.16 13.27 -25.46
C TYR A 38 31.98 12.75 -26.27
N ALA A 39 30.82 12.49 -25.64
CA ALA A 39 29.59 12.10 -26.33
C ALA A 39 29.11 13.18 -27.32
N LEU A 40 29.15 14.45 -26.93
CA LEU A 40 28.76 15.58 -27.77
C LEU A 40 29.72 15.78 -28.95
N LYS A 41 31.03 15.63 -28.74
CA LYS A 41 32.03 15.68 -29.82
C LYS A 41 31.84 14.54 -30.81
N ALA A 42 31.56 13.33 -30.32
CA ALA A 42 31.27 12.18 -31.17
C ALA A 42 29.99 12.39 -32.01
N LEU A 43 28.97 13.05 -31.46
CA LEU A 43 27.77 13.47 -32.21
C LEU A 43 28.07 14.53 -33.27
N ASP A 44 28.93 15.50 -32.96
CA ASP A 44 29.36 16.51 -33.95
C ASP A 44 30.11 15.85 -35.12
N LEU A 45 31.01 14.88 -34.84
CA LEU A 45 31.70 14.09 -35.87
C LEU A 45 30.74 13.23 -36.70
N LEU A 46 29.77 12.56 -36.05
CA LEU A 46 28.74 11.78 -36.74
C LEU A 46 27.96 12.63 -37.76
N LYS A 47 27.66 13.88 -37.40
CA LYS A 47 26.96 14.84 -38.27
C LYS A 47 27.82 15.24 -39.47
N GLU A 48 29.11 15.51 -39.25
CA GLU A 48 30.05 15.90 -40.31
C GLU A 48 30.27 14.79 -41.34
N HIS A 49 30.21 13.53 -40.91
CA HIS A 49 30.38 12.36 -41.78
C HIS A 49 29.11 11.87 -42.49
N HIS A 50 27.99 12.60 -42.42
CA HIS A 50 26.71 12.25 -43.06
C HIS A 50 26.15 10.85 -42.70
N ALA A 51 26.59 10.25 -41.59
CA ALA A 51 26.08 8.98 -41.03
C ALA A 51 24.68 9.12 -40.37
N GLY A 52 23.90 10.11 -40.81
CA GLY A 52 22.70 10.63 -40.15
C GLY A 52 21.41 9.85 -40.43
N GLN A 53 21.47 8.54 -40.59
CA GLN A 53 20.26 7.72 -40.85
C GLN A 53 20.08 6.56 -39.86
N VAL A 54 20.73 6.64 -38.70
CA VAL A 54 20.46 5.68 -37.63
C VAL A 54 19.09 5.95 -37.04
N GLU A 55 18.13 5.09 -37.41
CA GLU A 55 16.76 5.15 -36.95
C GLU A 55 16.72 5.12 -35.41
N ASN A 56 15.98 6.05 -34.80
CA ASN A 56 15.78 6.14 -33.35
C ASN A 56 17.08 6.27 -32.51
N LEU A 57 18.17 6.80 -33.08
CA LEU A 57 19.40 7.06 -32.32
C LEU A 57 19.16 8.04 -31.18
N ASP A 58 18.41 9.11 -31.43
CA ASP A 58 18.03 10.11 -30.44
C ASP A 58 17.27 9.49 -29.26
N LEU A 59 16.31 8.61 -29.53
CA LEU A 59 15.54 7.92 -28.49
C LEU A 59 16.42 6.98 -27.65
N ARG A 60 17.36 6.25 -28.28
CA ARG A 60 18.28 5.34 -27.58
C ARG A 60 19.27 6.08 -26.69
N LEU A 61 19.86 7.17 -27.20
CA LEU A 61 20.79 8.00 -26.44
C LEU A 61 20.11 8.71 -25.28
N LEU A 62 18.89 9.24 -25.49
CA LEU A 62 18.15 9.93 -24.43
C LEU A 62 17.59 8.99 -23.38
N ASN A 63 17.27 7.74 -23.71
CA ASN A 63 16.86 6.69 -22.74
C ASN A 63 18.02 6.11 -21.92
N HIS A 64 19.26 6.59 -22.12
CA HIS A 64 20.42 6.12 -21.38
C HIS A 64 20.33 6.53 -19.88
N PRO A 65 20.78 5.71 -18.91
CA PRO A 65 20.70 6.02 -17.49
C PRO A 65 21.35 7.35 -17.10
N TYR A 66 22.45 7.72 -17.76
CA TYR A 66 23.20 8.95 -17.47
C TYR A 66 22.37 10.24 -17.71
N PRO A 67 21.86 10.54 -18.92
CA PRO A 67 20.98 11.69 -19.14
C PRO A 67 19.62 11.56 -18.41
N MET A 68 19.15 10.35 -18.11
CA MET A 68 17.94 10.17 -17.29
C MET A 68 18.10 10.66 -15.85
N GLN A 69 19.31 10.70 -15.30
CA GLN A 69 19.54 11.12 -13.92
C GLN A 69 19.75 12.63 -13.77
N ASP A 70 20.08 13.35 -14.85
CA ASP A 70 20.34 14.78 -14.84
C ASP A 70 19.63 15.51 -15.99
N VAL A 71 18.68 16.38 -15.63
CA VAL A 71 17.89 17.19 -16.56
C VAL A 71 18.75 18.16 -17.37
N ALA A 72 19.84 18.67 -16.81
CA ALA A 72 20.75 19.58 -17.52
C ALA A 72 21.49 18.85 -18.64
N VAL A 73 22.05 17.68 -18.31
CA VAL A 73 22.69 16.77 -19.28
C VAL A 73 21.69 16.33 -20.35
N PHE A 74 20.48 15.96 -19.95
CA PHE A 74 19.41 15.61 -20.89
C PHE A 74 19.10 16.74 -21.86
N SER A 75 18.94 17.96 -21.34
CA SER A 75 18.58 19.14 -22.13
C SER A 75 19.70 19.51 -23.12
N GLU A 76 20.96 19.44 -22.69
CA GLU A 76 22.11 19.74 -23.55
C GLU A 76 22.27 18.70 -24.68
N LEU A 77 22.17 17.41 -24.36
CA LEU A 77 22.21 16.32 -25.34
C LEU A 77 21.03 16.41 -26.31
N SER A 78 19.84 16.73 -25.80
CA SER A 78 18.63 16.99 -26.58
C SER A 78 18.87 18.15 -27.55
N ASP A 79 19.27 19.33 -27.09
CA ASP A 79 19.51 20.49 -27.97
C ASP A 79 20.51 20.19 -29.07
N LYS A 80 21.55 19.40 -28.77
CA LYS A 80 22.54 18.93 -29.74
C LYS A 80 21.94 17.97 -30.78
N LEU A 81 21.13 17.00 -30.37
CA LEU A 81 20.40 16.11 -31.28
C LEU A 81 19.41 16.88 -32.18
N GLN A 82 18.75 17.91 -31.64
CA GLN A 82 17.88 18.78 -32.45
C GLN A 82 18.67 19.52 -33.54
N LYS A 83 19.84 20.07 -33.18
CA LYS A 83 20.76 20.72 -34.15
C LYS A 83 21.36 19.72 -35.15
N ALA A 84 21.41 18.45 -34.82
CA ALA A 84 21.84 17.38 -35.73
C ALA A 84 20.72 16.92 -36.69
N GLY A 85 19.51 17.45 -36.56
CA GLY A 85 18.39 17.16 -37.47
C GLY A 85 17.38 16.16 -36.94
N TYR A 86 17.54 15.67 -35.70
CA TYR A 86 16.55 14.79 -35.06
C TYR A 86 15.38 15.63 -34.50
N PRO A 87 14.14 15.44 -35.01
CA PRO A 87 12.99 16.24 -34.59
C PRO A 87 12.61 15.98 -33.12
N ILE A 88 11.97 16.96 -32.49
CA ILE A 88 11.40 16.79 -31.15
C ILE A 88 10.05 16.08 -31.30
N GLY A 89 10.05 14.76 -31.12
CA GLY A 89 8.84 13.94 -31.10
C GLY A 89 8.20 13.82 -29.70
N PRO A 90 6.97 13.28 -29.62
CA PRO A 90 6.26 13.06 -28.36
C PRO A 90 6.95 12.04 -27.44
N ASP A 91 7.67 11.06 -27.99
CA ASP A 91 8.44 10.08 -27.22
C ASP A 91 9.66 10.73 -26.56
N ARG A 92 10.32 11.65 -27.26
CA ARG A 92 11.43 12.44 -26.72
C ARG A 92 10.98 13.35 -25.57
N LEU A 93 9.79 13.95 -25.66
CA LEU A 93 9.19 14.69 -24.55
C LEU A 93 8.86 13.77 -23.35
N SER A 94 8.57 12.50 -23.61
CA SER A 94 8.31 11.52 -22.53
C SER A 94 9.59 11.21 -21.76
N TYR A 95 10.71 11.06 -22.45
CA TYR A 95 12.03 10.94 -21.84
C TYR A 95 12.44 12.18 -21.04
N LEU A 96 12.11 13.39 -21.50
CA LEU A 96 12.32 14.61 -20.71
C LEU A 96 11.56 14.55 -19.38
N ILE A 97 10.30 14.12 -19.42
CA ILE A 97 9.45 13.96 -18.23
C ILE A 97 10.02 12.89 -17.29
N ASP A 98 10.48 11.76 -17.83
CA ASP A 98 11.12 10.71 -17.04
C ASP A 98 12.42 11.22 -16.40
N SER A 99 13.28 11.96 -17.13
CA SER A 99 14.49 12.57 -16.57
C SER A 99 14.18 13.53 -15.42
N HIS A 100 13.14 14.37 -15.56
CA HIS A 100 12.66 15.23 -14.48
C HIS A 100 12.21 14.44 -13.24
N LEU A 101 11.55 13.29 -13.42
CA LEU A 101 11.15 12.42 -12.31
C LEU A 101 12.35 11.73 -11.64
N HIS A 102 13.35 11.31 -12.42
CA HIS A 102 14.53 10.57 -11.95
C HIS A 102 15.66 11.46 -11.42
N SER A 103 15.62 12.78 -11.66
CA SER A 103 16.54 13.77 -11.10
C SER A 103 16.35 13.96 -9.58
N HIS A 104 16.55 12.88 -8.83
CA HIS A 104 16.51 12.83 -7.38
C HIS A 104 17.79 13.48 -6.83
N THR A 105 17.78 14.81 -6.70
CA THR A 105 18.66 15.45 -5.72
C THR A 105 18.13 15.10 -4.34
N HIS A 106 18.99 14.53 -3.48
CA HIS A 106 18.69 14.12 -2.10
C HIS A 106 18.02 15.22 -1.23
N GLU A 107 18.00 16.47 -1.71
CA GLU A 107 17.46 17.64 -1.03
C GLU A 107 16.00 17.99 -1.40
N ARG A 108 15.44 17.52 -2.54
CA ARG A 108 14.05 17.85 -2.94
C ARG A 108 13.06 16.76 -2.54
N LEU A 109 11.96 17.19 -1.90
CA LEU A 109 10.83 16.32 -1.59
C LEU A 109 10.24 15.72 -2.87
N MET A 110 10.17 14.39 -2.95
CA MET A 110 9.66 13.63 -4.11
C MET A 110 8.34 14.19 -4.68
N MET A 111 7.42 14.63 -3.82
CA MET A 111 6.13 15.18 -4.25
C MET A 111 6.22 16.54 -4.94
N ASP A 112 7.20 17.36 -4.59
CA ASP A 112 7.38 18.65 -5.24
C ASP A 112 7.94 18.42 -6.64
N THR A 113 8.87 17.48 -6.80
CA THR A 113 9.35 17.03 -8.12
C THR A 113 8.18 16.56 -8.98
N ILE A 114 7.33 15.64 -8.49
CA ILE A 114 6.17 15.14 -9.25
C ILE A 114 5.24 16.29 -9.70
N LYS A 115 4.94 17.24 -8.81
CA LYS A 115 4.10 18.40 -9.15
C LYS A 115 4.76 19.31 -10.19
N THR A 116 6.06 19.60 -10.03
CA THR A 116 6.78 20.44 -11.01
C THR A 116 6.84 19.78 -12.38
N THR A 117 6.96 18.45 -12.45
CA THR A 117 6.89 17.69 -13.70
C THR A 117 5.47 17.73 -14.29
N GLN A 118 4.43 17.68 -13.46
CA GLN A 118 3.05 17.86 -13.94
C GLN A 118 2.83 19.27 -14.51
N ASP A 119 3.38 20.32 -13.88
CA ASP A 119 3.32 21.69 -14.41
C ASP A 119 4.08 21.81 -15.74
N LEU A 120 5.16 21.04 -15.92
CA LEU A 120 5.86 20.95 -17.21
C LEU A 120 4.96 20.36 -18.29
N ILE A 121 4.19 19.30 -18.01
CA ILE A 121 3.19 18.78 -18.96
C ILE A 121 2.21 19.87 -19.37
N HIS A 122 1.63 20.58 -18.41
CA HIS A 122 0.68 21.66 -18.72
C HIS A 122 1.30 22.77 -19.59
N LYS A 123 2.60 23.07 -19.41
CA LYS A 123 3.32 24.02 -20.27
C LYS A 123 3.50 23.48 -21.69
N LEU A 124 3.87 22.21 -21.84
CA LEU A 124 4.04 21.56 -23.15
C LEU A 124 2.70 21.49 -23.91
N GLU A 125 1.60 21.19 -23.19
CA GLU A 125 0.24 21.23 -23.75
C GLU A 125 -0.14 22.65 -24.21
N ALA A 126 0.14 23.68 -23.40
CA ALA A 126 -0.12 25.07 -23.75
C ALA A 126 0.69 25.54 -24.98
N GLN A 127 1.83 24.92 -25.25
CA GLN A 127 2.65 25.14 -26.44
C GLN A 127 2.17 24.36 -27.68
N GLY A 128 1.12 23.53 -27.54
CA GLY A 128 0.57 22.72 -28.62
C GLY A 128 1.37 21.46 -28.94
N THR A 129 2.32 21.07 -28.08
CA THR A 129 3.15 19.86 -28.23
C THR A 129 2.94 18.91 -27.05
N PRO A 130 1.77 18.24 -26.96
CA PRO A 130 1.49 17.35 -25.85
C PRO A 130 2.45 16.13 -25.86
N PRO A 131 2.92 15.68 -24.69
CA PRO A 131 3.79 14.50 -24.59
C PRO A 131 3.00 13.20 -24.89
N SER A 132 3.70 12.09 -25.10
CA SER A 132 3.06 10.78 -25.32
C SER A 132 2.29 10.30 -24.08
N GLN A 133 1.40 9.31 -24.25
CA GLN A 133 0.70 8.68 -23.12
C GLN A 133 1.65 8.10 -22.07
N LYS A 134 2.83 7.61 -22.47
CA LYS A 134 3.84 7.05 -21.54
C LYS A 134 4.25 8.07 -20.48
N ALA A 135 4.40 9.34 -20.86
CA ALA A 135 4.79 10.40 -19.94
C ALA A 135 3.74 10.62 -18.83
N TYR A 136 2.45 10.60 -19.18
CA TYR A 136 1.37 10.66 -18.20
C TYR A 136 1.38 9.43 -17.29
N VAL A 137 1.59 8.24 -17.86
CA VAL A 137 1.69 6.99 -17.11
C VAL A 137 2.85 7.03 -16.11
N SER A 138 4.03 7.54 -16.49
CA SER A 138 5.18 7.70 -15.60
C SER A 138 4.86 8.60 -14.40
N ILE A 139 4.21 9.75 -14.62
CA ILE A 139 3.78 10.64 -13.52
C ILE A 139 2.72 9.96 -12.65
N MET A 140 1.74 9.27 -13.24
CA MET A 140 0.72 8.55 -12.48
C MET A 140 1.35 7.44 -11.62
N ARG A 141 2.34 6.71 -12.15
CA ARG A 141 3.11 5.71 -11.39
C ARG A 141 3.89 6.36 -10.26
N ALA A 142 4.56 7.49 -10.50
CA ALA A 142 5.27 8.22 -9.46
C ALA A 142 4.33 8.67 -8.32
N TYR A 143 3.14 9.18 -8.64
CA TYR A 143 2.10 9.45 -7.63
C TYR A 143 1.63 8.18 -6.90
N LEU A 144 1.50 7.08 -7.64
CA LEU A 144 1.05 5.80 -7.11
C LEU A 144 2.09 5.22 -6.14
N ASP A 145 3.39 5.35 -6.42
CA ASP A 145 4.50 4.91 -5.58
C ASP A 145 4.71 5.83 -4.38
N ALA A 146 4.61 7.15 -4.56
CA ALA A 146 4.57 8.09 -3.44
C ALA A 146 3.40 7.79 -2.48
N SER A 147 2.27 7.25 -2.98
CA SER A 147 1.15 6.80 -2.13
C SER A 147 1.43 5.50 -1.37
N ARG A 148 2.37 4.67 -1.85
CA ARG A 148 2.82 3.44 -1.19
C ARG A 148 3.76 3.79 -0.04
N ASP A 149 4.73 4.66 -0.31
CA ASP A 149 5.76 5.06 0.63
C ASP A 149 5.22 5.94 1.75
N SER A 150 4.12 6.66 1.53
CA SER A 150 3.39 7.37 2.61
C SER A 150 2.87 6.45 3.74
N ASN A 151 2.67 5.15 3.48
CA ASN A 151 2.36 4.19 4.54
C ASN A 151 3.60 3.69 5.30
N LEU A 152 4.81 3.95 4.78
CA LEU A 152 6.09 3.42 5.27
C LEU A 152 7.05 4.52 5.77
N LEU A 153 6.96 5.75 5.26
CA LEU A 153 7.82 6.88 5.58
C LEU A 153 7.11 7.85 6.52
N SER A 154 7.16 7.53 7.81
CA SER A 154 6.82 8.48 8.88
C SER A 154 8.11 9.10 9.40
N GLU A 155 8.65 10.13 8.73
CA GLU A 155 9.65 10.97 9.39
C GLU A 155 8.99 11.81 10.49
N PRO A 156 9.62 11.99 11.68
CA PRO A 156 9.09 12.80 12.76
C PRO A 156 9.24 14.32 12.53
N SER A 157 9.98 14.74 11.51
CA SER A 157 10.50 16.09 11.39
C SER A 157 9.74 16.93 10.37
N GLY A 158 8.52 17.38 10.70
CA GLY A 158 7.90 18.62 10.18
C GLY A 158 7.71 18.83 8.67
N ALA A 159 8.20 17.97 7.77
CA ALA A 159 8.20 18.17 6.33
C ALA A 159 7.05 17.36 5.70
N SER A 160 5.99 18.08 5.32
CA SER A 160 4.91 17.70 4.40
C SER A 160 4.55 16.20 4.33
N GLN A 161 3.72 15.74 5.28
CA GLN A 161 3.02 14.44 5.17
C GLN A 161 2.28 14.34 3.84
N THR A 162 2.73 13.44 2.98
CA THR A 162 2.10 13.18 1.69
C THR A 162 0.79 12.43 1.95
N ASN A 163 -0.36 13.09 1.80
CA ASN A 163 -1.63 12.41 2.00
C ASN A 163 -1.84 11.41 0.86
N PRO A 164 -1.89 10.08 1.11
CA PRO A 164 -1.98 9.08 0.04
C PRO A 164 -3.26 9.26 -0.78
N SER A 165 -4.33 9.76 -0.15
CA SER A 165 -5.58 10.14 -0.83
C SER A 165 -5.41 11.31 -1.81
N ALA A 166 -4.51 12.25 -1.54
CA ALA A 166 -4.26 13.37 -2.43
C ALA A 166 -3.51 12.92 -3.69
N SER A 167 -2.53 12.03 -3.55
CA SER A 167 -1.82 11.43 -4.70
C SER A 167 -2.78 10.60 -5.57
N ILE A 168 -3.66 9.81 -4.96
CA ILE A 168 -4.67 9.03 -5.69
C ILE A 168 -5.65 9.94 -6.44
N ALA A 169 -6.11 11.03 -5.81
CA ALA A 169 -6.96 12.01 -6.48
C ALA A 169 -6.23 12.66 -7.68
N ALA A 170 -4.95 13.01 -7.52
CA ALA A 170 -4.14 13.57 -8.59
C ALA A 170 -4.02 12.62 -9.81
N ILE A 171 -3.94 11.30 -9.58
CA ILE A 171 -3.96 10.30 -10.67
C ILE A 171 -5.28 10.37 -11.45
N HIS A 172 -6.42 10.43 -10.76
CA HIS A 172 -7.72 10.52 -11.42
C HIS A 172 -7.94 11.85 -12.15
N ASP A 173 -7.46 12.96 -11.56
CA ASP A 173 -7.49 14.28 -12.18
C ASP A 173 -6.63 14.28 -13.45
N LEU A 174 -5.39 13.77 -13.37
CA LEU A 174 -4.47 13.68 -14.51
C LEU A 174 -5.02 12.76 -15.61
N PHE A 175 -5.67 11.65 -15.26
CA PHE A 175 -6.30 10.75 -16.22
C PHE A 175 -7.45 11.42 -16.98
N THR A 176 -8.29 12.16 -16.24
CA THR A 176 -9.42 12.90 -16.84
C THR A 176 -8.91 14.04 -17.72
N HIS A 177 -7.90 14.77 -17.25
CA HIS A 177 -7.24 15.83 -18.00
C HIS A 177 -6.59 15.31 -19.28
N MET A 178 -5.79 14.25 -19.20
CA MET A 178 -5.15 13.63 -20.36
C MET A 178 -6.17 13.25 -21.43
N ARG A 179 -7.29 12.63 -21.03
CA ARG A 179 -8.39 12.26 -21.95
C ARG A 179 -9.04 13.46 -22.63
N TYR A 180 -9.06 14.61 -21.98
CA TYR A 180 -9.67 15.82 -22.50
C TYR A 180 -8.69 16.63 -23.37
N ALA A 181 -7.44 16.75 -22.95
CA ALA A 181 -6.47 17.67 -23.53
C ALA A 181 -5.62 17.06 -24.67
N ALA A 182 -5.24 15.78 -24.56
CA ALA A 182 -4.22 15.20 -25.44
C ALA A 182 -4.60 13.84 -26.03
N HIS A 183 -5.09 12.91 -25.21
CA HIS A 183 -5.22 11.49 -25.55
C HIS A 183 -6.61 10.94 -25.19
N PRO A 184 -7.64 11.17 -26.04
CA PRO A 184 -9.03 10.75 -25.76
C PRO A 184 -9.21 9.24 -25.66
N ASN A 185 -8.30 8.45 -26.26
CA ASN A 185 -8.28 6.99 -26.23
C ASN A 185 -7.07 6.48 -25.43
N PRO A 186 -7.23 6.18 -24.12
CA PRO A 186 -6.14 5.69 -23.29
C PRO A 186 -5.71 4.27 -23.65
N SER A 187 -4.42 3.99 -23.52
CA SER A 187 -3.83 2.66 -23.63
C SER A 187 -4.20 1.75 -22.44
N LEU A 188 -4.05 0.43 -22.61
CA LEU A 188 -4.22 -0.55 -21.51
C LEU A 188 -3.27 -0.27 -20.34
N GLU A 189 -2.05 0.17 -20.62
CA GLU A 189 -1.07 0.55 -19.61
C GLU A 189 -1.57 1.74 -18.76
N THR A 190 -2.21 2.72 -19.40
CA THR A 190 -2.81 3.84 -18.68
C THR A 190 -4.00 3.39 -17.82
N TYR A 191 -4.86 2.52 -18.34
CA TYR A 191 -5.95 1.95 -17.55
C TYR A 191 -5.45 1.13 -16.36
N SER A 192 -4.38 0.34 -16.51
CA SER A 192 -3.88 -0.52 -15.44
C SER A 192 -3.44 0.29 -14.22
N VAL A 193 -2.77 1.42 -14.44
CA VAL A 193 -2.33 2.33 -13.36
C VAL A 193 -3.52 2.98 -12.66
N VAL A 194 -4.52 3.46 -13.40
CA VAL A 194 -5.71 4.12 -12.84
C VAL A 194 -6.60 3.14 -12.10
N ILE A 195 -6.81 1.94 -12.63
CA ILE A 195 -7.54 0.87 -11.96
C ILE A 195 -6.80 0.42 -10.69
N ALA A 196 -5.46 0.31 -10.74
CA ALA A 196 -4.66 0.03 -9.55
C ALA A 196 -4.80 1.15 -8.49
N ALA A 197 -4.91 2.41 -8.89
CA ALA A 197 -5.16 3.54 -7.98
C ALA A 197 -6.50 3.40 -7.25
N CYS A 198 -7.56 2.93 -7.93
CA CYS A 198 -8.87 2.63 -7.30
C CYS A 198 -8.77 1.60 -6.16
N ALA A 199 -7.77 0.71 -6.21
CA ALA A 199 -7.50 -0.28 -5.20
C ALA A 199 -6.62 0.22 -4.04
N ARG A 200 -6.04 1.44 -4.12
CA ARG A 200 -5.15 2.03 -3.11
C ARG A 200 -5.90 3.00 -2.18
N GLY A 201 -5.22 3.44 -1.12
CA GLY A 201 -5.77 4.40 -0.15
C GLY A 201 -6.66 3.79 0.94
N HIS A 202 -7.26 4.69 1.73
CA HIS A 202 -8.19 4.37 2.82
C HIS A 202 -9.62 4.12 2.32
N GLN A 203 -10.04 4.86 1.29
CA GLN A 203 -11.34 4.69 0.63
C GLN A 203 -11.10 4.05 -0.73
N VAL A 204 -11.42 2.76 -0.82
CA VAL A 204 -11.29 1.97 -2.04
C VAL A 204 -12.53 2.19 -2.90
N ASN A 205 -12.37 2.39 -4.21
CA ASN A 205 -13.48 2.64 -5.13
C ASN A 205 -13.65 1.48 -6.12
N PRO A 206 -14.32 0.38 -5.71
CA PRO A 206 -14.51 -0.80 -6.57
C PRO A 206 -15.40 -0.51 -7.77
N LEU A 207 -16.42 0.36 -7.62
CA LEU A 207 -17.36 0.66 -8.70
C LEU A 207 -16.64 1.35 -9.85
N ARG A 208 -15.78 2.33 -9.54
CA ARG A 208 -14.96 2.99 -10.56
C ARG A 208 -14.01 2.03 -11.28
N ALA A 209 -13.40 1.09 -10.54
CA ALA A 209 -12.56 0.07 -11.14
C ALA A 209 -13.34 -0.84 -12.11
N LEU A 210 -14.57 -1.23 -11.74
CA LEU A 210 -15.45 -2.04 -12.59
C LEU A 210 -15.93 -1.27 -13.83
N GLU A 211 -16.28 0.01 -13.69
CA GLU A 211 -16.65 0.88 -14.82
C GLU A 211 -15.51 1.00 -15.84
N LEU A 212 -14.28 1.26 -15.37
CA LEU A 212 -13.11 1.36 -16.25
C LEU A 212 -12.80 0.03 -16.93
N LEU A 213 -12.93 -1.09 -16.21
CA LEU A 213 -12.75 -2.42 -16.81
C LEU A 213 -13.84 -2.71 -17.86
N GLN A 214 -15.08 -2.27 -17.63
CA GLN A 214 -16.16 -2.38 -18.61
C GLN A 214 -15.92 -1.50 -19.84
N GLU A 215 -15.37 -0.30 -19.67
CA GLU A 215 -14.93 0.58 -20.77
C GLU A 215 -13.90 -0.13 -21.67
N ILE A 216 -12.90 -0.79 -21.07
CA ILE A 216 -11.91 -1.59 -21.79
C ILE A 216 -12.57 -2.72 -22.58
N LYS A 217 -13.44 -3.52 -21.95
CA LYS A 217 -14.16 -4.63 -22.61
C LYS A 217 -14.98 -4.15 -23.79
N GLN A 218 -15.72 -3.05 -23.63
CA GLN A 218 -16.50 -2.47 -24.72
C GLN A 218 -15.59 -1.98 -25.86
N GLY A 219 -14.43 -1.41 -25.53
CA GLY A 219 -13.39 -1.02 -26.49
C GLY A 219 -12.83 -2.20 -27.30
N LEU A 220 -12.56 -3.33 -26.64
CA LEU A 220 -12.09 -4.58 -27.27
C LEU A 220 -13.15 -5.22 -28.17
N ILE A 221 -14.42 -5.21 -27.75
CA ILE A 221 -15.53 -5.75 -28.54
C ILE A 221 -15.81 -4.90 -29.79
N SER A 222 -15.69 -3.57 -29.66
CA SER A 222 -15.91 -2.62 -30.75
C SER A 222 -14.72 -2.49 -31.71
N GLY A 223 -13.61 -3.19 -31.46
CA GLY A 223 -12.43 -3.19 -32.34
C GLY A 223 -11.71 -1.84 -32.39
N ARG A 224 -11.68 -1.09 -31.28
CA ARG A 224 -10.93 0.18 -31.24
C ARG A 224 -9.46 -0.08 -31.56
N SER A 225 -8.96 0.59 -32.60
CA SER A 225 -7.63 0.32 -33.14
C SER A 225 -6.55 0.37 -32.07
N GLU A 226 -6.56 1.31 -31.12
CA GLU A 226 -5.52 1.42 -30.08
C GLU A 226 -5.53 0.27 -29.05
N LEU A 227 -6.67 -0.40 -28.85
CA LEU A 227 -6.79 -1.58 -27.98
C LEU A 227 -6.63 -2.90 -28.75
N THR A 228 -6.54 -2.82 -30.08
CA THR A 228 -6.55 -3.98 -31.00
C THR A 228 -5.34 -3.97 -31.95
N GLN A 229 -4.38 -3.05 -31.77
CA GLN A 229 -3.12 -2.98 -32.51
C GLN A 229 -2.37 -4.32 -32.41
N PRO A 230 -1.52 -4.70 -33.39
CA PRO A 230 -1.40 -6.08 -33.88
C PRO A 230 -0.86 -7.13 -32.88
N GLN A 231 -0.48 -6.73 -31.66
CA GLN A 231 -0.25 -7.59 -30.51
C GLN A 231 -0.89 -6.95 -29.27
N LEU A 232 -2.06 -7.46 -28.86
CA LEU A 232 -2.70 -7.05 -27.61
C LEU A 232 -1.70 -7.27 -26.45
N ASP A 233 -1.38 -6.20 -25.71
CA ASP A 233 -0.56 -6.32 -24.51
C ASP A 233 -1.32 -7.07 -23.41
N THR A 234 -1.13 -8.39 -23.45
CA THR A 234 -1.77 -9.35 -22.57
C THR A 234 -1.38 -9.09 -21.11
N ARG A 235 -0.17 -8.56 -20.85
CA ARG A 235 0.30 -8.24 -19.50
C ARG A 235 -0.46 -7.06 -18.92
N SER A 236 -0.58 -5.95 -19.65
CA SER A 236 -1.35 -4.79 -19.18
C SER A 236 -2.82 -5.11 -18.96
N LEU A 237 -3.40 -6.02 -19.77
CA LEU A 237 -4.76 -6.50 -19.55
C LEU A 237 -4.89 -7.28 -18.23
N VAL A 238 -3.95 -8.19 -17.95
CA VAL A 238 -3.89 -8.92 -16.67
C VAL A 238 -3.75 -7.95 -15.51
N ASP A 239 -2.92 -6.91 -15.64
CA ASP A 239 -2.76 -5.89 -14.61
C ASP A 239 -4.05 -5.09 -14.36
N CYS A 240 -4.83 -4.80 -15.41
CA CYS A 240 -6.17 -4.20 -15.26
C CYS A 240 -7.11 -5.11 -14.47
N TYR A 241 -7.14 -6.41 -14.78
CA TYR A 241 -7.95 -7.38 -14.04
C TYR A 241 -7.49 -7.50 -12.59
N ASN A 242 -6.18 -7.64 -12.36
CA ASN A 242 -5.59 -7.71 -11.03
C ASN A 242 -5.92 -6.46 -10.19
N GLY A 243 -5.83 -5.27 -10.77
CA GLY A 243 -6.22 -4.01 -10.13
C GLY A 243 -7.71 -4.01 -9.73
N ALA A 244 -8.60 -4.43 -10.63
CA ALA A 244 -10.04 -4.49 -10.38
C ALA A 244 -10.41 -5.55 -9.33
N ILE A 245 -9.83 -6.76 -9.42
CA ILE A 245 -9.97 -7.83 -8.42
C ILE A 245 -9.51 -7.32 -7.05
N ARG A 246 -8.36 -6.64 -6.99
CA ARG A 246 -7.82 -6.06 -5.75
C ARG A 246 -8.71 -4.95 -5.18
N ALA A 247 -9.29 -4.10 -6.03
CA ALA A 247 -10.25 -3.09 -5.60
C ALA A 247 -11.51 -3.73 -4.99
N CYS A 248 -12.11 -4.71 -5.67
CA CYS A 248 -13.26 -5.47 -5.17
C CYS A 248 -12.94 -6.20 -3.86
N ALA A 249 -11.81 -6.90 -3.80
CA ALA A 249 -11.34 -7.60 -2.60
C ALA A 249 -11.16 -6.65 -1.40
N ARG A 250 -10.62 -5.45 -1.64
CA ARG A 250 -10.41 -4.43 -0.60
C ARG A 250 -11.63 -3.56 -0.30
N ALA A 251 -12.74 -3.68 -1.03
CA ALA A 251 -13.97 -2.98 -0.71
C ALA A 251 -14.84 -3.68 0.34
N GLY A 252 -14.54 -4.95 0.66
CA GLY A 252 -15.21 -5.71 1.71
C GLY A 252 -16.13 -6.81 1.17
N THR A 253 -16.92 -7.41 2.07
CA THR A 253 -17.69 -8.64 1.81
C THR A 253 -18.70 -8.51 0.66
N ARG A 254 -19.22 -7.30 0.40
CA ARG A 254 -20.19 -7.03 -0.66
C ARG A 254 -19.64 -7.28 -2.07
N PHE A 255 -18.37 -6.95 -2.29
CA PHE A 255 -17.69 -7.07 -3.60
C PHE A 255 -16.77 -8.30 -3.67
N ALA A 256 -16.72 -9.10 -2.60
CA ALA A 256 -15.90 -10.32 -2.57
C ALA A 256 -16.29 -11.28 -3.70
N GLY A 257 -17.60 -11.43 -3.96
CA GLY A 257 -18.11 -12.25 -5.07
C GLY A 257 -17.67 -11.76 -6.44
N ASP A 258 -17.64 -10.44 -6.67
CA ASP A 258 -17.16 -9.85 -7.91
C ASP A 258 -15.67 -10.11 -8.15
N ALA A 259 -14.84 -10.06 -7.10
CA ALA A 259 -13.43 -10.39 -7.21
C ALA A 259 -13.21 -11.83 -7.73
N PHE A 260 -13.96 -12.80 -7.18
CA PHE A 260 -13.90 -14.19 -7.65
C PHE A 260 -14.51 -14.38 -9.04
N ARG A 261 -15.58 -13.67 -9.36
CA ARG A 261 -16.19 -13.68 -10.71
C ARG A 261 -15.20 -13.19 -11.76
N LEU A 262 -14.51 -12.08 -11.50
CA LEU A 262 -13.49 -11.52 -12.39
C LEU A 262 -12.28 -12.45 -12.53
N ALA A 263 -11.81 -13.07 -11.44
CA ALA A 263 -10.73 -14.05 -11.52
C ALA A 263 -11.14 -15.28 -12.34
N LYS A 264 -12.38 -15.76 -12.17
CA LYS A 264 -12.91 -16.86 -13.00
C LYS A 264 -12.98 -16.46 -14.47
N GLU A 265 -13.32 -15.22 -14.77
CA GLU A 265 -13.33 -14.69 -16.14
C GLU A 265 -11.93 -14.68 -16.76
N LEU A 266 -10.91 -14.24 -16.00
CA LEU A 266 -9.52 -14.22 -16.45
C LEU A 266 -8.96 -15.62 -16.78
N ILE A 267 -9.38 -16.62 -16.01
CA ILE A 267 -8.85 -18.01 -16.07
C ILE A 267 -9.62 -18.88 -17.08
N GLN A 268 -10.85 -18.50 -17.47
CA GLN A 268 -11.70 -19.34 -18.32
C GLN A 268 -11.07 -19.57 -19.71
N PRO A 269 -11.12 -20.81 -20.24
CA PRO A 269 -10.54 -21.14 -21.54
C PRO A 269 -11.24 -20.41 -22.70
N ASP A 270 -12.53 -20.11 -22.54
CA ASP A 270 -13.33 -19.33 -23.50
C ASP A 270 -12.89 -17.84 -23.56
N GLY A 271 -12.10 -17.40 -22.58
CA GLY A 271 -11.33 -16.16 -22.66
C GLY A 271 -12.13 -14.86 -22.58
N ILE A 272 -11.45 -13.76 -22.91
CA ILE A 272 -12.07 -12.44 -23.08
C ILE A 272 -12.36 -12.25 -24.57
N PRO A 273 -13.61 -11.93 -24.96
CA PRO A 273 -13.94 -11.70 -26.36
C PRO A 273 -13.30 -10.40 -26.86
N VAL A 274 -12.49 -10.52 -27.92
CA VAL A 274 -11.96 -9.43 -28.74
C VAL A 274 -12.62 -9.56 -30.12
N SER A 275 -12.81 -8.49 -30.90
CA SER A 275 -13.49 -8.57 -32.22
C SER A 275 -13.01 -9.77 -33.06
N GLY A 276 -13.82 -10.83 -33.11
CA GLY A 276 -13.55 -12.05 -33.90
C GLY A 276 -12.56 -13.08 -33.30
N ALA A 277 -11.97 -12.85 -32.13
CA ALA A 277 -11.01 -13.76 -31.48
C ALA A 277 -11.18 -13.83 -29.95
N THR A 278 -10.81 -14.95 -29.33
CA THR A 278 -10.78 -15.08 -27.87
C THR A 278 -9.33 -15.08 -27.38
N VAL A 279 -9.03 -14.25 -26.38
CA VAL A 279 -7.76 -14.36 -25.64
C VAL A 279 -7.92 -15.53 -24.69
N GLY A 280 -7.30 -16.68 -24.99
CA GLY A 280 -7.39 -17.89 -24.17
C GLY A 280 -7.02 -17.62 -22.70
N GLY A 281 -7.61 -18.41 -21.79
CA GLY A 281 -7.48 -18.22 -20.34
C GLY A 281 -6.02 -18.01 -19.90
N ILE A 282 -5.78 -16.86 -19.26
CA ILE A 282 -4.47 -16.50 -18.71
C ILE A 282 -4.44 -17.02 -17.28
N GLY A 283 -3.47 -17.89 -16.97
CA GLY A 283 -3.34 -18.46 -15.63
C GLY A 283 -3.22 -17.38 -14.55
N PRO A 284 -3.70 -17.64 -13.31
CA PRO A 284 -3.60 -16.66 -12.24
C PRO A 284 -2.13 -16.39 -11.90
N ASP A 285 -1.73 -15.13 -11.90
CA ASP A 285 -0.39 -14.71 -11.51
C ASP A 285 -0.31 -14.49 -9.98
N ARG A 286 0.88 -14.14 -9.49
CA ARG A 286 1.12 -13.80 -8.08
C ARG A 286 0.16 -12.71 -7.60
N ASN A 287 -0.07 -11.68 -8.41
CA ASN A 287 -0.91 -10.55 -8.07
C ASN A 287 -2.39 -10.93 -7.99
N THR A 288 -2.87 -11.83 -8.86
CA THR A 288 -4.21 -12.42 -8.81
C THR A 288 -4.40 -13.18 -7.50
N MET A 289 -3.46 -14.07 -7.15
CA MET A 289 -3.53 -14.85 -5.92
C MET A 289 -3.53 -13.97 -4.67
N ALA A 290 -2.64 -12.98 -4.61
CA ALA A 290 -2.58 -12.01 -3.53
C ALA A 290 -3.88 -11.19 -3.42
N ALA A 291 -4.44 -10.73 -4.55
CA ALA A 291 -5.69 -9.98 -4.57
C ALA A 291 -6.88 -10.81 -4.06
N LEU A 292 -7.00 -12.07 -4.49
CA LEU A 292 -8.02 -12.98 -3.98
C LEU A 292 -7.84 -13.26 -2.48
N MET A 293 -6.61 -13.37 -2.00
CA MET A 293 -6.33 -13.50 -0.56
C MET A 293 -6.79 -12.33 0.29
N HIS A 294 -6.71 -11.10 -0.22
CA HIS A 294 -7.30 -9.95 0.50
C HIS A 294 -8.82 -10.07 0.67
N SER A 295 -9.51 -10.69 -0.28
CA SER A 295 -10.96 -10.92 -0.22
C SER A 295 -11.30 -11.92 0.88
N VAL A 296 -10.63 -13.08 0.85
CA VAL A 296 -10.88 -14.19 1.78
C VAL A 296 -10.55 -13.85 3.23
N LYS A 297 -9.44 -13.16 3.45
CA LYS A 297 -9.05 -12.62 4.75
C LYS A 297 -10.18 -11.84 5.43
N ARG A 298 -10.96 -11.07 4.66
CA ARG A 298 -12.04 -10.24 5.20
C ARG A 298 -13.33 -11.01 5.44
N THR A 299 -13.61 -12.00 4.61
CA THR A 299 -14.78 -12.88 4.79
C THR A 299 -14.53 -13.94 5.86
N GLY A 300 -13.28 -14.28 6.16
CA GLY A 300 -12.91 -15.40 7.01
C GLY A 300 -13.20 -16.76 6.36
N ASP A 301 -13.25 -16.81 5.02
CA ASP A 301 -13.58 -18.03 4.27
C ASP A 301 -12.38 -18.97 4.16
N LEU A 302 -12.20 -19.79 5.19
CA LEU A 302 -11.05 -20.67 5.32
C LEU A 302 -10.95 -21.71 4.19
N ALA A 303 -12.07 -22.16 3.63
CA ALA A 303 -12.07 -23.11 2.53
C ALA A 303 -11.42 -22.52 1.28
N ARG A 304 -11.80 -21.28 0.93
CA ARG A 304 -11.18 -20.55 -0.18
C ARG A 304 -9.73 -20.17 0.11
N ALA A 305 -9.39 -19.85 1.35
CA ALA A 305 -8.00 -19.56 1.74
C ALA A 305 -7.09 -20.76 1.46
N ARG A 306 -7.53 -21.94 1.92
CA ARG A 306 -6.81 -23.20 1.74
C ARG A 306 -6.71 -23.59 0.27
N TRP A 307 -7.80 -23.45 -0.49
CA TRP A 307 -7.78 -23.73 -1.92
C TRP A 307 -6.75 -22.85 -2.65
N ILE A 308 -6.77 -21.53 -2.43
CA ILE A 308 -5.82 -20.60 -3.06
C ILE A 308 -4.38 -20.89 -2.63
N LEU A 309 -4.15 -21.20 -1.35
CA LEU A 309 -2.81 -21.57 -0.87
C LEU A 309 -2.31 -22.85 -1.56
N THR A 310 -3.15 -23.88 -1.70
CA THR A 310 -2.79 -25.09 -2.43
C THR A 310 -2.51 -24.82 -3.90
N GLU A 311 -3.33 -23.99 -4.57
CA GLU A 311 -3.08 -23.61 -5.96
C GLU A 311 -1.77 -22.83 -6.10
N ALA A 312 -1.49 -21.89 -5.21
CA ALA A 312 -0.23 -21.13 -5.18
C ALA A 312 0.97 -22.06 -4.97
N MET A 313 0.89 -23.00 -4.03
CA MET A 313 1.92 -24.01 -3.80
C MET A 313 2.12 -24.92 -5.02
N ARG A 314 1.03 -25.36 -5.68
CA ARG A 314 1.11 -26.19 -6.88
C ARG A 314 1.75 -25.44 -8.05
N ALA A 315 1.36 -24.18 -8.24
CA ALA A 315 1.92 -23.33 -9.29
C ALA A 315 3.41 -23.05 -9.04
N GLN A 316 3.79 -22.80 -7.79
CA GLN A 316 5.18 -22.63 -7.39
C GLN A 316 6.01 -23.91 -7.61
N SER A 317 5.48 -25.09 -7.27
CA SER A 317 6.16 -26.37 -7.55
C SER A 317 6.47 -26.55 -9.04
N ARG A 318 5.52 -26.21 -9.93
CA ARG A 318 5.71 -26.29 -11.39
C ARG A 318 6.71 -25.26 -11.91
N GLN A 319 6.76 -24.08 -11.30
CA GLN A 319 7.65 -22.99 -11.72
C GLN A 319 9.07 -23.13 -11.21
N PHE A 320 9.30 -23.84 -10.09
CA PHE A 320 10.63 -24.21 -9.62
C PHE A 320 11.40 -25.06 -10.66
N GLU A 321 10.69 -25.83 -11.49
CA GLU A 321 11.28 -26.59 -12.59
C GLU A 321 11.69 -25.68 -13.77
N ASN A 322 11.08 -24.50 -13.90
CA ASN A 322 11.20 -23.59 -15.04
C ASN A 322 11.87 -22.24 -14.71
N GLY A 323 12.40 -22.05 -13.49
CA GLY A 323 13.11 -20.82 -13.08
C GLY A 323 12.27 -19.53 -13.05
N SER A 324 10.94 -19.63 -12.96
CA SER A 324 10.01 -18.49 -13.09
C SER A 324 9.67 -17.80 -11.75
N GLU A 325 8.95 -16.67 -11.83
CA GLU A 325 8.57 -15.77 -10.73
C GLU A 325 7.95 -16.48 -9.51
N VAL A 326 8.38 -16.10 -8.30
CA VAL A 326 7.91 -16.69 -7.04
C VAL A 326 6.46 -16.30 -6.77
N ILE A 327 5.55 -17.28 -6.71
CA ILE A 327 4.13 -17.01 -6.39
C ILE A 327 3.89 -16.84 -4.89
N LEU A 328 4.44 -17.72 -4.04
CA LEU A 328 4.17 -17.68 -2.60
C LEU A 328 5.09 -16.70 -1.87
N ASP A 329 4.50 -15.67 -1.27
CA ASP A 329 5.23 -14.57 -0.67
C ASP A 329 4.71 -14.20 0.73
N GLU A 330 5.29 -13.14 1.31
CA GLU A 330 4.88 -12.59 2.59
C GLU A 330 3.41 -12.14 2.58
N GLU A 331 2.95 -11.48 1.52
CA GLU A 331 1.61 -10.90 1.44
C GLU A 331 0.52 -11.98 1.47
N ILE A 332 0.69 -13.06 0.70
CA ILE A 332 -0.21 -14.21 0.67
C ILE A 332 -0.26 -14.88 2.04
N MET A 333 0.90 -15.14 2.67
CA MET A 333 0.94 -15.81 3.98
C MET A 333 0.33 -14.95 5.11
N VAL A 334 0.58 -13.64 5.11
CA VAL A 334 -0.07 -12.71 6.05
C VAL A 334 -1.59 -12.75 5.87
N CYS A 335 -2.08 -12.70 4.64
CA CYS A 335 -3.52 -12.76 4.37
C CYS A 335 -4.12 -14.13 4.73
N ALA A 336 -3.41 -15.23 4.48
CA ALA A 336 -3.80 -16.57 4.88
C ALA A 336 -3.97 -16.63 6.41
N PHE A 337 -2.94 -16.29 7.19
CA PHE A 337 -3.06 -16.30 8.65
C PHE A 337 -4.15 -15.35 9.18
N GLN A 338 -4.35 -14.20 8.54
CA GLN A 338 -5.47 -13.32 8.89
C GLN A 338 -6.83 -13.96 8.58
N ALA A 339 -6.96 -14.76 7.50
CA ALA A 339 -8.16 -15.55 7.24
C ALA A 339 -8.40 -16.61 8.32
N TYR A 340 -7.36 -17.32 8.78
CA TYR A 340 -7.46 -18.26 9.91
C TYR A 340 -7.90 -17.53 11.20
N SER A 341 -7.38 -16.32 11.44
CA SER A 341 -7.77 -15.51 12.61
C SER A 341 -9.22 -15.02 12.57
N ALA A 342 -9.74 -14.76 11.36
CA ALA A 342 -11.10 -14.26 11.14
C ALA A 342 -12.14 -15.39 11.09
N PHE A 343 -11.72 -16.60 10.70
CA PHE A 343 -12.57 -17.80 10.65
C PHE A 343 -13.24 -18.05 12.00
N ARG A 344 -14.50 -18.46 11.97
CA ARG A 344 -15.27 -18.84 13.17
C ARG A 344 -15.75 -20.27 12.99
N PRO A 345 -15.21 -21.24 13.75
CA PRO A 345 -15.62 -22.64 13.65
C PRO A 345 -17.12 -22.77 13.93
N ALA A 346 -17.83 -23.52 13.07
CA ALA A 346 -19.27 -23.73 13.21
C ALA A 346 -19.62 -24.53 14.47
N PHE A 347 -18.71 -25.42 14.92
CA PHE A 347 -18.93 -26.25 16.08
C PHE A 347 -18.69 -25.48 17.38
N LYS A 348 -19.78 -25.03 18.01
CA LYS A 348 -19.77 -24.67 19.44
C LYS A 348 -19.95 -25.97 20.22
N ARG A 349 -19.00 -26.33 21.10
CA ARG A 349 -19.11 -27.50 22.01
C ARG A 349 -20.43 -27.57 22.81
N GLY A 350 -21.17 -26.47 22.94
CA GLY A 350 -22.51 -26.44 23.54
C GLY A 350 -23.65 -26.98 22.67
N MET A 351 -23.46 -27.21 21.37
CA MET A 351 -24.46 -27.79 20.46
C MET A 351 -24.46 -29.32 20.43
N THR A 352 -23.49 -29.96 21.08
CA THR A 352 -23.49 -31.41 21.28
C THR A 352 -24.54 -31.73 22.34
N ARG A 353 -25.79 -31.97 21.92
CA ARG A 353 -26.79 -32.66 22.73
C ARG A 353 -26.11 -33.95 23.18
N LYS A 354 -25.82 -34.08 24.49
CA LYS A 354 -25.29 -35.32 25.08
C LYS A 354 -26.23 -36.45 24.68
N ARG A 355 -25.92 -37.15 23.60
CA ARG A 355 -26.56 -38.42 23.26
C ARG A 355 -25.88 -39.40 24.20
N THR A 356 -26.52 -39.66 25.33
CA THR A 356 -26.22 -40.83 26.16
C THR A 356 -26.39 -42.05 25.26
N GLU A 357 -25.28 -42.51 24.70
CA GLU A 357 -25.19 -43.78 23.99
C GLU A 357 -25.36 -44.90 25.02
N LYS A 358 -26.45 -45.66 24.88
CA LYS A 358 -26.48 -47.04 25.34
C LYS A 358 -25.71 -47.86 24.29
N PRO A 359 -24.82 -48.77 24.69
CA PRO A 359 -24.13 -49.64 23.76
C PRO A 359 -25.10 -50.72 23.28
N GLU A 360 -25.31 -50.83 21.97
CA GLU A 360 -25.82 -52.06 21.37
C GLU A 360 -24.68 -52.70 20.58
N ASP A 361 -24.27 -53.86 21.08
CA ASP A 361 -23.36 -54.80 20.45
C ASP A 361 -23.99 -55.40 19.19
N THR A 362 -23.29 -55.40 18.06
CA THR A 362 -23.40 -56.47 17.05
C THR A 362 -22.13 -56.50 16.18
N PRO A 363 -21.65 -57.69 15.78
CA PRO A 363 -20.23 -57.95 15.61
C PRO A 363 -19.70 -57.74 14.19
N LEU A 364 -18.39 -57.52 14.17
CA LEU A 364 -17.48 -57.51 13.04
C LEU A 364 -17.59 -58.78 12.19
N ARG A 365 -17.55 -58.60 10.87
CA ARG A 365 -17.21 -59.65 9.92
C ARG A 365 -15.88 -59.28 9.27
N ASP A 366 -14.87 -60.07 9.62
CA ASP A 366 -13.58 -60.15 8.96
C ASP A 366 -13.72 -60.50 7.48
N ASN A 367 -12.85 -59.93 6.66
CA ASN A 367 -12.22 -60.59 5.51
C ASN A 367 -10.89 -59.88 5.20
N MET A 368 -9.81 -60.52 5.66
CA MET A 368 -8.46 -60.52 5.07
C MET A 368 -8.56 -61.11 3.63
N ASP A 369 -7.71 -60.94 2.62
CA ASP A 369 -6.32 -60.50 2.34
C ASP A 369 -6.37 -59.87 0.90
N ASP A 370 -5.41 -59.16 0.29
CA ASP A 370 -4.00 -59.50 0.06
C ASP A 370 -3.32 -58.40 -0.81
N VAL A 371 -1.98 -58.47 -0.90
CA VAL A 371 -1.02 -57.85 -1.84
C VAL A 371 -0.24 -56.60 -1.39
N GLN A 372 0.99 -56.87 -0.95
CA GLN A 372 2.13 -55.96 -0.82
C GLN A 372 2.72 -55.55 -2.19
N ASN A 373 3.08 -54.27 -2.34
CA ASN A 373 4.34 -53.84 -3.00
C ASN A 373 4.69 -52.37 -2.63
N PRO A 374 5.98 -52.01 -2.46
CA PRO A 374 6.40 -50.69 -1.98
C PRO A 374 6.83 -49.78 -3.16
N ILE A 375 6.00 -48.82 -3.54
CA ILE A 375 6.38 -47.80 -4.54
C ILE A 375 5.85 -46.42 -4.08
N LEU A 376 6.78 -45.46 -4.09
CA LEU A 376 6.68 -44.00 -3.98
C LEU A 376 5.45 -43.37 -3.28
N SER A 377 5.74 -42.48 -2.33
CA SER A 377 4.83 -41.52 -1.72
C SER A 377 4.12 -40.64 -2.76
N GLU A 378 3.04 -41.16 -3.36
CA GLU A 378 1.99 -40.35 -3.95
C GLU A 378 1.22 -39.70 -2.79
N ILE A 379 1.20 -38.37 -2.82
CA ILE A 379 0.39 -37.54 -1.92
C ILE A 379 -1.05 -38.04 -2.01
N PRO A 380 -1.66 -38.61 -0.96
CA PRO A 380 -3.09 -38.87 -0.97
C PRO A 380 -3.76 -37.50 -1.11
N ALA A 381 -4.57 -37.31 -2.15
CA ALA A 381 -5.39 -36.12 -2.31
C ALA A 381 -6.07 -35.86 -0.96
N PRO A 382 -5.79 -34.74 -0.27
CA PRO A 382 -6.27 -34.57 1.09
C PRO A 382 -7.79 -34.51 1.00
N VAL A 383 -8.46 -35.38 1.75
CA VAL A 383 -9.87 -35.17 2.08
C VAL A 383 -9.90 -33.80 2.76
N TYR A 384 -10.37 -32.77 2.03
CA TYR A 384 -10.38 -31.37 2.44
C TYR A 384 -11.45 -31.17 3.53
N THR A 385 -11.21 -31.73 4.72
CA THR A 385 -11.99 -31.39 5.89
C THR A 385 -11.56 -30.01 6.35
N ILE A 386 -12.48 -29.05 6.21
CA ILE A 386 -12.33 -27.70 6.77
C ILE A 386 -12.23 -27.87 8.29
N PRO A 387 -11.31 -27.16 8.98
CA PRO A 387 -11.18 -27.25 10.43
C PRO A 387 -12.51 -26.98 11.10
N GLN A 388 -13.00 -27.94 11.86
CA GLN A 388 -14.30 -27.87 12.53
C GLN A 388 -14.19 -27.24 13.90
N SER A 389 -12.98 -27.19 14.47
CA SER A 389 -12.73 -26.73 15.83
C SER A 389 -11.54 -25.78 15.93
N ALA A 390 -11.55 -24.90 16.94
CA ALA A 390 -10.43 -24.00 17.26
C ALA A 390 -9.06 -24.70 17.39
N PRO A 391 -8.92 -25.86 18.06
CA PRO A 391 -7.63 -26.55 18.14
C PRO A 391 -7.15 -27.13 16.80
N GLU A 392 -8.05 -27.49 15.87
CA GLU A 392 -7.65 -27.86 14.51
C GLU A 392 -7.08 -26.67 13.74
N VAL A 393 -7.71 -25.49 13.87
CA VAL A 393 -7.22 -24.24 13.27
C VAL A 393 -5.81 -23.91 13.78
N LEU A 394 -5.58 -24.01 15.10
CA LEU A 394 -4.27 -23.75 15.71
C LEU A 394 -3.21 -24.76 15.23
N ARG A 395 -3.54 -26.05 15.20
CA ARG A 395 -2.64 -27.10 14.73
C ARG A 395 -2.22 -26.90 13.27
N GLU A 396 -3.17 -26.56 12.41
CA GLU A 396 -2.88 -26.30 11.00
C GLU A 396 -2.01 -25.04 10.84
N ALA A 397 -2.29 -23.98 11.61
CA ALA A 397 -1.45 -22.78 11.64
C ALA A 397 -0.02 -23.06 12.12
N ASP A 398 0.16 -23.93 13.12
CA ASP A 398 1.47 -24.34 13.61
C ASP A 398 2.26 -25.12 12.56
N ILE A 399 1.59 -25.99 11.79
CA ILE A 399 2.23 -26.71 10.68
C ILE A 399 2.69 -25.71 9.61
N LEU A 400 1.87 -24.74 9.23
CA LEU A 400 2.25 -23.72 8.26
C LEU A 400 3.41 -22.83 8.75
N PHE A 401 3.34 -22.37 10.00
CA PHE A 401 4.38 -21.51 10.56
C PHE A 401 5.70 -22.25 10.79
N SER A 402 5.66 -23.50 11.25
CA SER A 402 6.86 -24.33 11.39
C SER A 402 7.54 -24.59 10.03
N ARG A 403 6.78 -24.79 8.95
CA ARG A 403 7.35 -24.89 7.59
C ARG A 403 8.06 -23.61 7.14
N ILE A 404 7.54 -22.44 7.50
CA ILE A 404 8.23 -21.15 7.26
C ILE A 404 9.53 -21.09 8.09
N LEU A 405 9.50 -21.53 9.35
CA LEU A 405 10.69 -21.56 10.22
C LEU A 405 11.73 -22.61 9.79
N SER A 406 11.32 -23.71 9.16
CA SER A 406 12.21 -24.76 8.63
C SER A 406 13.24 -24.26 7.62
N ARG A 407 13.12 -23.02 7.11
CA ARG A 407 14.20 -22.35 6.39
C ARG A 407 15.52 -22.30 7.19
N ARG A 408 15.44 -22.29 8.53
CA ARG A 408 16.61 -22.27 9.42
C ARG A 408 17.18 -23.67 9.72
N THR A 409 16.57 -24.75 9.20
CA THR A 409 17.01 -26.13 9.46
C THR A 409 17.80 -26.71 8.29
N ALA A 410 18.50 -27.83 8.52
CA ALA A 410 19.38 -28.48 7.55
C ALA A 410 18.65 -29.00 6.28
N SER A 411 17.33 -29.14 6.33
CA SER A 411 16.48 -29.57 5.21
C SER A 411 15.35 -28.56 4.98
N PRO A 412 15.61 -27.42 4.30
CA PRO A 412 14.62 -26.37 4.13
C PRO A 412 13.49 -26.83 3.21
N ASP A 413 12.26 -26.47 3.59
CA ASP A 413 11.11 -26.62 2.70
C ASP A 413 11.22 -25.60 1.56
N ARG A 414 11.49 -26.10 0.35
CA ARG A 414 11.74 -25.26 -0.83
C ARG A 414 10.53 -24.39 -1.19
N LEU A 415 9.30 -24.82 -0.86
CA LEU A 415 8.07 -24.09 -1.18
C LEU A 415 7.95 -22.78 -0.37
N PHE A 416 8.37 -22.79 0.90
CA PHE A 416 8.25 -21.63 1.78
C PHE A 416 9.55 -20.81 1.87
N SER A 417 10.58 -21.18 1.10
CA SER A 417 11.91 -20.56 1.15
C SER A 417 11.91 -19.04 0.89
N HIS A 418 10.96 -18.56 0.07
CA HIS A 418 10.83 -17.16 -0.31
C HIS A 418 9.98 -16.32 0.66
N VAL A 419 9.29 -16.94 1.62
CA VAL A 419 8.52 -16.20 2.63
C VAL A 419 9.50 -15.68 3.69
N PRO A 420 9.68 -14.35 3.84
CA PRO A 420 10.55 -13.80 4.86
C PRO A 420 9.96 -14.04 6.25
N ILE A 421 10.82 -14.37 7.22
CA ILE A 421 10.44 -14.43 8.63
C ILE A 421 10.40 -12.99 9.15
N SER A 422 9.29 -12.30 8.92
CA SER A 422 9.07 -10.91 9.30
C SER A 422 8.16 -10.76 10.53
N ALA A 423 8.21 -9.59 11.19
CA ALA A 423 7.28 -9.25 12.25
C ALA A 423 5.82 -9.25 11.78
N ARG A 424 5.55 -8.95 10.49
CA ARG A 424 4.19 -8.95 9.93
C ARG A 424 3.61 -10.36 9.84
N VAL A 425 4.40 -11.33 9.37
CA VAL A 425 4.00 -12.75 9.33
C VAL A 425 3.78 -13.28 10.74
N ALA A 426 4.72 -13.00 11.67
CA ALA A 426 4.60 -13.40 13.06
C ALA A 426 3.36 -12.81 13.74
N ASN A 427 3.08 -11.52 13.53
CA ASN A 427 1.90 -10.85 14.07
C ASN A 427 0.59 -11.42 13.49
N ALA A 428 0.56 -11.76 12.20
CA ALA A 428 -0.60 -12.40 11.58
C ALA A 428 -0.86 -13.79 12.17
N TYR A 429 0.20 -14.57 12.38
CA TYR A 429 0.15 -15.87 13.04
C TYR A 429 -0.33 -15.77 14.51
N LEU A 430 0.24 -14.85 15.30
CA LEU A 430 -0.20 -14.58 16.67
C LEU A 430 -1.68 -14.15 16.74
N GLY A 431 -2.17 -13.44 15.72
CA GLY A 431 -3.58 -13.11 15.59
C GLY A 431 -4.52 -14.32 15.62
N ILE A 432 -4.06 -15.49 15.17
CA ILE A 432 -4.83 -16.75 15.22
C ILE A 432 -4.99 -17.19 16.68
N TYR A 433 -3.90 -17.19 17.44
CA TYR A 433 -3.92 -17.51 18.87
C TYR A 433 -4.81 -16.53 19.65
N TYR A 434 -4.76 -15.25 19.32
CA TYR A 434 -5.60 -14.23 19.96
C TYR A 434 -7.10 -14.43 19.70
N SER A 435 -7.45 -15.09 18.59
CA SER A 435 -8.85 -15.38 18.23
C SER A 435 -9.36 -16.71 18.76
N HIS A 436 -8.48 -17.71 18.94
CA HIS A 436 -8.88 -19.12 19.09
C HIS A 436 -8.33 -19.82 20.34
N ALA A 437 -7.26 -19.30 20.95
CA ALA A 437 -6.61 -19.92 22.11
C ALA A 437 -7.08 -19.28 23.44
N SER A 438 -6.76 -19.93 24.56
CA SER A 438 -6.90 -19.30 25.88
C SER A 438 -5.86 -18.19 26.07
N LEU A 439 -6.10 -17.28 27.01
CA LEU A 439 -5.18 -16.16 27.26
C LEU A 439 -3.76 -16.66 27.58
N GLN A 440 -3.64 -17.68 28.43
CA GLN A 440 -2.36 -18.24 28.83
C GLN A 440 -1.61 -18.85 27.64
N GLN A 441 -2.30 -19.61 26.79
CA GLN A 441 -1.70 -20.18 25.58
C GLN A 441 -1.23 -19.09 24.61
N ALA A 442 -2.02 -18.02 24.44
CA ALA A 442 -1.66 -16.89 23.61
C ALA A 442 -0.42 -16.13 24.12
N ILE A 443 -0.28 -15.99 25.45
CA ILE A 443 0.90 -15.39 26.09
C ILE A 443 2.14 -16.27 25.85
N THR A 444 2.05 -17.57 26.12
CA THR A 444 3.17 -18.50 25.90
C THR A 444 3.62 -18.47 24.45
N LYS A 445 2.68 -18.46 23.50
CA LYS A 445 3.02 -18.40 22.07
C LYS A 445 3.62 -17.07 21.65
N PHE A 446 3.17 -15.96 22.24
CA PHE A 446 3.78 -14.65 22.04
C PHE A 446 5.26 -14.64 22.44
N GLU A 447 5.60 -15.21 23.60
CA GLU A 447 6.99 -15.28 24.08
C GLU A 447 7.85 -16.16 23.16
N GLU A 448 7.33 -17.31 22.72
CA GLU A 448 7.99 -18.17 21.74
C GLU A 448 8.26 -17.42 20.42
N CYS A 449 7.25 -16.73 19.86
CA CYS A 449 7.42 -15.97 18.62
C CYS A 449 8.43 -14.82 18.75
N CYS A 450 8.43 -14.10 19.88
CA CYS A 450 9.39 -13.02 20.14
C CYS A 450 10.83 -13.52 20.27
N SER A 451 11.04 -14.81 20.56
CA SER A 451 12.39 -15.42 20.56
C SER A 451 12.94 -15.64 19.15
N HIS A 452 12.05 -15.78 18.15
CA HIS A 452 12.43 -16.07 16.77
C HIS A 452 12.49 -14.83 15.87
N VAL A 453 11.71 -13.79 16.20
CA VAL A 453 11.49 -12.59 15.39
C VAL A 453 11.52 -11.35 16.27
N ALA A 454 12.25 -10.32 15.85
CA ALA A 454 12.28 -9.05 16.56
C ALA A 454 10.87 -8.40 16.55
N PRO A 455 10.34 -7.97 17.71
CA PRO A 455 9.02 -7.38 17.79
C PRO A 455 8.97 -5.99 17.16
N ASN A 456 7.85 -5.66 16.53
CA ASN A 456 7.58 -4.32 16.02
C ASN A 456 6.47 -3.63 16.84
N ALA A 457 6.10 -2.41 16.45
CA ALA A 457 5.09 -1.63 17.18
C ALA A 457 3.77 -2.43 17.37
N TYR A 458 3.31 -3.07 16.30
CA TYR A 458 2.05 -3.81 16.32
C TYR A 458 2.12 -5.12 17.11
N THR A 459 3.30 -5.72 17.27
CA THR A 459 3.52 -6.90 18.12
C THR A 459 3.09 -6.61 19.56
N PHE A 460 3.58 -5.50 20.14
CA PHE A 460 3.21 -5.06 21.49
C PHE A 460 1.77 -4.56 21.58
N VAL A 461 1.31 -3.80 20.59
CA VAL A 461 -0.07 -3.27 20.58
C VAL A 461 -1.10 -4.39 20.58
N ASN A 462 -0.91 -5.40 19.74
CA ASN A 462 -1.88 -6.48 19.61
C ASN A 462 -1.98 -7.33 20.88
N ILE A 463 -0.85 -7.63 21.55
CA ILE A 463 -0.87 -8.33 22.84
C ILE A 463 -1.49 -7.48 23.95
N LEU A 464 -1.18 -6.16 24.01
CA LEU A 464 -1.82 -5.26 24.98
C LEU A 464 -3.34 -5.17 24.78
N GLU A 465 -3.80 -5.14 23.53
CA GLU A 465 -5.23 -5.15 23.22
C GLU A 465 -5.91 -6.47 23.58
N LEU A 466 -5.22 -7.60 23.47
CA LEU A 466 -5.72 -8.89 23.95
C LEU A 466 -5.91 -8.85 25.46
N LEU A 467 -4.90 -8.40 26.21
CA LEU A 467 -4.92 -8.30 27.68
C LEU A 467 -6.03 -7.36 28.14
N ALA A 468 -6.25 -6.25 27.43
CA ALA A 468 -7.32 -5.29 27.69
C ALA A 468 -8.73 -5.81 27.38
N ARG A 469 -8.86 -7.02 26.81
CA ARG A 469 -10.13 -7.72 26.53
C ARG A 469 -10.28 -9.02 27.32
N ALA A 470 -9.39 -9.30 28.26
CA ALA A 470 -9.44 -10.50 29.09
C ALA A 470 -10.78 -10.65 29.85
N ALA A 471 -11.23 -11.89 30.01
CA ALA A 471 -12.41 -12.25 30.80
C ALA A 471 -12.19 -11.96 32.29
N GLU A 472 -13.26 -11.84 33.07
CA GLU A 472 -13.17 -11.44 34.49
C GLU A 472 -12.26 -12.34 35.32
N SER A 473 -12.28 -13.65 35.05
CA SER A 473 -11.43 -14.66 35.70
C SER A 473 -9.94 -14.43 35.47
N ASP A 474 -9.59 -13.87 34.32
CA ASP A 474 -8.20 -13.79 33.84
C ASP A 474 -7.62 -12.38 34.00
N ARG A 475 -8.40 -11.43 34.54
CA ARG A 475 -8.01 -10.01 34.66
C ARG A 475 -6.73 -9.80 35.46
N SER A 476 -6.54 -10.54 36.56
CA SER A 476 -5.34 -10.41 37.40
C SER A 476 -4.07 -10.82 36.66
N ILE A 477 -4.11 -11.95 35.96
CA ILE A 477 -3.02 -12.46 35.12
C ILE A 477 -2.78 -11.50 33.96
N ALA A 478 -3.85 -11.03 33.31
CA ALA A 478 -3.78 -10.10 32.20
C ALA A 478 -3.13 -8.77 32.62
N LEU A 479 -3.45 -8.25 33.81
CA LEU A 479 -2.86 -7.03 34.33
C LEU A 479 -1.36 -7.20 34.57
N ALA A 480 -0.95 -8.22 35.33
CA ALA A 480 0.46 -8.46 35.61
C ALA A 480 1.30 -8.57 34.33
N TYR A 481 0.77 -9.24 33.31
CA TYR A 481 1.45 -9.35 32.01
C TYR A 481 1.41 -8.05 31.20
N ALA A 482 0.32 -7.26 31.29
CA ALA A 482 0.22 -5.96 30.63
C ALA A 482 1.24 -4.96 31.20
N GLU A 483 1.52 -5.00 32.50
CA GLU A 483 2.55 -4.18 33.14
C GLU A 483 3.95 -4.51 32.61
N LYS A 484 4.30 -5.81 32.58
CA LYS A 484 5.56 -6.29 31.98
C LYS A 484 5.68 -5.81 30.53
N THR A 485 4.65 -6.06 29.73
CA THR A 485 4.61 -5.69 28.30
C THR A 485 4.71 -4.17 28.10
N TRP A 486 4.09 -3.37 28.98
CA TRP A 486 4.15 -1.92 28.93
C TRP A 486 5.55 -1.38 29.23
N ILE A 487 6.27 -2.00 30.16
CA ILE A 487 7.67 -1.68 30.43
C ILE A 487 8.53 -1.98 29.21
N ASP A 488 8.34 -3.15 28.61
CA ASP A 488 9.08 -3.55 27.40
C ASP A 488 8.78 -2.65 26.21
N TRP A 489 7.51 -2.24 26.05
CA TRP A 489 7.08 -1.23 25.08
C TRP A 489 7.79 0.11 25.28
N LYS A 490 7.85 0.62 26.51
CA LYS A 490 8.53 1.89 26.81
C LYS A 490 10.03 1.82 26.50
N LYS A 491 10.69 0.71 26.88
CA LYS A 491 12.10 0.47 26.53
C LYS A 491 12.32 0.37 25.03
N TRP A 492 11.40 -0.28 24.31
CA TRP A 492 11.45 -0.39 22.86
C TRP A 492 11.27 0.96 22.16
N ILE A 493 10.28 1.77 22.57
CA ILE A 493 10.11 3.15 22.07
C ILE A 493 11.33 4.01 22.37
N GLN A 494 11.99 3.83 23.52
CA GLN A 494 13.18 4.60 23.84
C GLN A 494 14.34 4.26 22.90
N ARG A 495 14.60 2.97 22.66
CA ARG A 495 15.59 2.52 21.66
C ARG A 495 15.31 3.06 20.26
N LEU A 496 14.03 3.18 19.89
CA LEU A 496 13.62 3.79 18.63
C LEU A 496 13.99 5.28 18.57
N HIS A 497 13.71 6.05 19.63
CA HIS A 497 14.09 7.47 19.70
C HIS A 497 15.61 7.66 19.74
N ASP A 498 16.34 6.71 20.31
CA ASP A 498 17.80 6.70 20.36
C ASP A 498 18.44 6.29 19.01
N GLY A 499 17.63 6.02 17.98
CA GLY A 499 18.09 5.67 16.64
C GLY A 499 18.64 4.24 16.50
N GLN A 500 18.45 3.38 17.50
CA GLN A 500 18.94 1.99 17.47
C GLN A 500 18.09 1.07 16.59
N VAL A 501 16.89 1.49 16.23
CA VAL A 501 15.95 0.72 15.41
C VAL A 501 15.45 1.61 14.29
N ASP A 502 15.48 1.10 13.07
CA ASP A 502 14.92 1.80 11.92
C ASP A 502 13.40 2.03 12.14
N PRO A 503 12.94 3.30 12.16
CA PRO A 503 11.54 3.63 12.37
C PRO A 503 10.59 3.05 11.32
N VAL A 504 11.07 2.80 10.10
CA VAL A 504 10.30 2.20 9.00
C VAL A 504 10.00 0.73 9.30
N LEU A 505 11.04 -0.05 9.64
CA LEU A 505 10.90 -1.46 9.99
C LEU A 505 10.15 -1.67 11.32
N ALA A 506 10.27 -0.70 12.23
CA ALA A 506 9.56 -0.71 13.50
C ALA A 506 8.05 -0.46 13.40
N GLU A 507 7.56 0.06 12.27
CA GLU A 507 6.15 0.43 12.05
C GLU A 507 5.58 1.33 13.18
N ALA A 508 6.43 2.19 13.76
CA ALA A 508 6.14 3.01 14.94
C ALA A 508 5.24 4.21 14.63
N THR A 509 4.06 3.95 14.09
CA THR A 509 3.09 4.98 13.72
C THR A 509 2.51 5.67 14.97
N PRO A 510 2.09 6.94 14.87
CA PRO A 510 1.31 7.60 15.92
C PRO A 510 0.08 6.78 16.31
N ARG A 511 -0.54 6.10 15.33
CA ARG A 511 -1.67 5.19 15.56
C ARG A 511 -1.31 4.03 16.49
N ALA A 512 -0.18 3.38 16.26
CA ALA A 512 0.27 2.27 17.11
C ALA A 512 0.50 2.74 18.55
N THR A 513 1.16 3.88 18.72
CA THR A 513 1.38 4.51 20.03
C THR A 513 0.07 4.75 20.77
N GLU A 514 -0.90 5.40 20.12
CA GLU A 514 -2.20 5.67 20.74
C GLU A 514 -2.98 4.41 21.10
N ARG A 515 -2.93 3.36 20.26
CA ARG A 515 -3.56 2.07 20.58
C ARG A 515 -2.93 1.41 21.80
N ALA A 516 -1.60 1.47 21.93
CA ALA A 516 -0.91 0.93 23.09
C ALA A 516 -1.33 1.65 24.39
N TRP A 517 -1.36 2.99 24.38
CA TRP A 517 -1.85 3.80 25.52
C TRP A 517 -3.30 3.48 25.88
N ALA A 518 -4.19 3.40 24.89
CA ALA A 518 -5.59 3.08 25.12
C ALA A 518 -5.77 1.68 25.71
N ALA A 519 -4.98 0.71 25.25
CA ALA A 519 -5.02 -0.67 25.74
C ALA A 519 -4.55 -0.77 27.20
N ILE A 520 -3.42 -0.14 27.57
CA ILE A 520 -2.91 -0.20 28.94
C ILE A 520 -3.83 0.53 29.94
N ILE A 521 -4.33 1.72 29.59
CA ILE A 521 -5.31 2.46 30.42
C ILE A 521 -6.55 1.60 30.64
N ARG A 522 -7.01 0.91 29.58
CA ARG A 522 -8.16 0.01 29.67
C ARG A 522 -7.88 -1.18 30.57
N ALA A 523 -6.71 -1.83 30.46
CA ALA A 523 -6.33 -2.95 31.31
C ALA A 523 -6.38 -2.60 32.81
N TYR A 524 -5.79 -1.46 33.20
CA TYR A 524 -5.89 -0.95 34.57
C TYR A 524 -7.33 -0.63 34.99
N SER A 525 -8.12 -0.01 34.10
CA SER A 525 -9.51 0.29 34.41
C SER A 525 -10.33 -0.97 34.68
N LEU A 526 -10.16 -2.03 33.89
CA LEU A 526 -10.95 -3.27 34.05
C LEU A 526 -10.63 -4.03 35.34
N CYS A 527 -9.46 -3.79 35.93
CA CYS A 527 -9.01 -4.43 37.17
C CYS A 527 -9.24 -3.55 38.41
N ASP A 528 -10.18 -2.60 38.33
CA ASP A 528 -10.55 -1.65 39.40
C ASP A 528 -9.39 -0.77 39.91
N ASN A 529 -8.24 -0.73 39.23
CA ASN A 529 -7.12 0.16 39.55
C ASN A 529 -7.28 1.51 38.83
N VAL A 530 -8.31 2.25 39.26
CA VAL A 530 -8.73 3.52 38.64
C VAL A 530 -7.67 4.61 38.79
N GLU A 531 -6.92 4.63 39.88
CA GLU A 531 -5.90 5.65 40.16
C GLU A 531 -4.76 5.59 39.15
N THR A 532 -4.24 4.38 38.89
CA THR A 532 -3.17 4.18 37.92
C THR A 532 -3.66 4.46 36.50
N ALA A 533 -4.89 4.06 36.16
CA ALA A 533 -5.49 4.39 34.86
C ALA A 533 -5.62 5.91 34.64
N LEU A 534 -6.01 6.67 35.68
CA LEU A 534 -6.07 8.13 35.61
C LEU A 534 -4.69 8.78 35.55
N ALA A 535 -3.70 8.26 36.28
CA ALA A 535 -2.32 8.72 36.21
C ALA A 535 -1.75 8.55 34.79
N LEU A 536 -1.94 7.38 34.17
CA LEU A 536 -1.54 7.12 32.79
C LEU A 536 -2.27 8.02 31.78
N LEU A 537 -3.56 8.30 31.99
CA LEU A 537 -4.30 9.24 31.14
C LEU A 537 -3.73 10.66 31.26
N ARG A 538 -3.39 11.11 32.48
CA ARG A 538 -2.76 12.42 32.70
C ARG A 538 -1.38 12.47 32.05
N GLU A 539 -0.59 11.41 32.17
CA GLU A 539 0.72 11.28 31.49
C GLU A 539 0.56 11.39 29.97
N PHE A 540 -0.40 10.66 29.39
CA PHE A 540 -0.71 10.74 27.96
C PHE A 540 -1.09 12.15 27.51
N VAL A 541 -2.01 12.81 28.22
CA VAL A 541 -2.44 14.19 27.90
C VAL A 541 -1.29 15.18 28.02
N THR A 542 -0.41 14.99 29.00
CA THR A 542 0.76 15.86 29.19
C THR A 542 1.76 15.68 28.06
N LYS A 543 2.01 14.44 27.63
CA LYS A 543 2.93 14.11 26.54
C LYS A 543 2.37 14.48 25.16
N TYR A 544 1.06 14.39 24.97
CA TYR A 544 0.38 14.64 23.70
C TYR A 544 -0.79 15.63 23.87
N PRO A 545 -0.53 16.92 24.15
CA PRO A 545 -1.59 17.87 24.50
C PRO A 545 -2.60 18.06 23.35
N PRO A 546 -3.91 18.17 23.62
CA PRO A 546 -4.93 18.33 22.58
C PRO A 546 -4.69 19.53 21.64
N ALA A 547 -3.98 20.55 22.11
CA ALA A 547 -3.64 21.74 21.32
C ALA A 547 -2.68 21.43 20.16
N SER A 548 -1.73 20.51 20.33
CA SER A 548 -0.71 20.20 19.31
C SER A 548 -1.29 19.53 18.06
N LEU A 549 -2.53 19.02 18.14
CA LEU A 549 -3.25 18.50 16.96
C LEU A 549 -3.59 19.59 15.93
N ASN A 550 -3.57 20.87 16.32
CA ASN A 550 -3.83 21.98 15.42
C ASN A 550 -2.59 22.49 14.69
N ASP A 551 -1.41 22.31 15.26
CA ASP A 551 -0.14 22.89 14.80
C ASP A 551 0.51 22.10 13.67
N GLN A 552 -0.07 20.94 13.29
CA GLN A 552 0.27 20.29 12.03
C GLN A 552 -0.24 21.19 10.89
N SER A 553 0.70 21.91 10.29
CA SER A 553 0.52 22.92 9.24
C SER A 553 -0.49 22.51 8.17
N PRO A 554 -1.35 23.43 7.71
CA PRO A 554 -2.26 23.15 6.62
C PRO A 554 -1.44 22.80 5.36
N PRO A 555 -1.86 21.81 4.54
CA PRO A 555 -1.39 21.75 3.17
C PRO A 555 -1.73 23.08 2.49
N SER A 556 -0.80 23.59 1.71
CA SER A 556 -0.92 24.82 0.91
C SER A 556 -2.30 24.96 0.27
N SER A 557 -2.81 26.19 0.30
CA SER A 557 -4.09 26.67 -0.24
C SER A 557 -4.69 25.87 -1.41
N PRO A 558 -6.02 25.64 -1.43
CA PRO A 558 -6.67 24.99 -2.56
C PRO A 558 -6.70 25.97 -3.74
N VAL A 559 -5.89 25.72 -4.77
CA VAL A 559 -6.18 26.25 -6.10
C VAL A 559 -7.49 25.59 -6.55
N GLN A 560 -8.41 26.42 -7.07
CA GLN A 560 -9.77 26.08 -7.47
C GLN A 560 -9.85 24.71 -8.17
N ARG A 561 -10.51 23.74 -7.51
CA ARG A 561 -10.87 22.46 -8.14
C ARG A 561 -12.30 22.55 -8.68
N SER A 562 -12.47 22.19 -9.95
CA SER A 562 -13.76 21.91 -10.57
C SER A 562 -14.41 20.72 -9.88
N ARG A 563 -15.51 20.99 -9.20
CA ARG A 563 -16.23 20.08 -8.31
C ARG A 563 -17.27 19.29 -9.10
N LEU A 564 -17.04 18.01 -9.31
CA LEU A 564 -18.09 17.10 -9.79
C LEU A 564 -17.86 15.67 -9.28
N GLU A 565 -18.04 15.48 -7.97
CA GLU A 565 -18.25 14.15 -7.39
C GLU A 565 -19.39 14.19 -6.37
N TYR A 566 -20.27 13.19 -6.48
CA TYR A 566 -21.46 13.00 -5.68
C TYR A 566 -21.13 12.78 -4.20
N ALA A 567 -21.88 13.46 -3.32
CA ALA A 567 -21.82 13.22 -1.89
C ALA A 567 -22.51 11.89 -1.55
N ILE A 568 -21.73 10.84 -1.27
CA ILE A 568 -22.23 9.60 -0.65
C ILE A 568 -21.96 9.67 0.86
N PRO A 569 -22.88 9.21 1.74
CA PRO A 569 -22.72 9.37 3.18
C PRO A 569 -21.57 8.50 3.70
N ALA A 570 -20.54 9.15 4.26
CA ALA A 570 -19.37 8.52 4.87
C ALA A 570 -19.71 7.83 6.20
N ASN A 571 -20.38 6.68 6.15
CA ASN A 571 -20.54 5.79 7.30
C ASN A 571 -19.43 4.74 7.33
N SER A 572 -18.18 5.14 7.63
CA SER A 572 -17.11 4.25 8.14
C SER A 572 -15.78 5.03 8.33
N GLU A 573 -15.78 6.10 9.11
CA GLU A 573 -14.55 6.84 9.45
C GLU A 573 -14.25 6.71 10.95
N LYS A 574 -13.47 5.69 11.34
CA LYS A 574 -12.96 5.56 12.71
C LYS A 574 -11.52 6.06 12.78
N SER A 575 -11.35 7.38 12.80
CA SER A 575 -10.09 8.07 13.14
C SER A 575 -9.81 8.01 14.65
N LEU A 576 -8.57 8.30 15.06
CA LEU A 576 -7.91 8.05 16.34
C LEU A 576 -8.69 8.41 17.62
N THR A 577 -9.38 9.54 17.65
CA THR A 577 -10.22 9.93 18.80
C THR A 577 -11.59 9.29 18.81
N SER A 578 -11.98 8.60 17.74
CA SER A 578 -13.11 7.68 17.79
C SER A 578 -12.85 6.53 18.76
N LEU A 579 -11.60 6.15 19.12
CA LEU A 579 -11.42 5.12 20.16
C LEU A 579 -11.64 5.67 21.57
N LEU A 580 -11.08 6.84 21.93
CA LEU A 580 -11.38 7.51 23.21
C LEU A 580 -12.82 8.10 23.27
N ALA A 581 -13.45 8.36 22.12
CA ALA A 581 -14.84 8.80 21.99
C ALA A 581 -15.83 7.67 21.64
N THR A 582 -15.36 6.46 21.32
CA THR A 582 -16.23 5.28 21.21
C THR A 582 -16.77 5.02 22.60
N PRO A 583 -18.02 4.54 22.71
CA PRO A 583 -18.63 4.31 24.00
C PRO A 583 -17.81 3.34 24.87
N THR A 584 -16.91 2.51 24.34
CA THR A 584 -16.30 1.42 25.13
C THR A 584 -15.26 1.83 26.19
N PRO A 585 -14.13 2.52 25.92
CA PRO A 585 -13.22 2.95 26.99
C PRO A 585 -13.80 4.11 27.81
N ARG A 586 -14.61 4.96 27.17
CA ARG A 586 -15.33 6.07 27.81
C ARG A 586 -16.38 5.56 28.81
N VAL A 587 -17.17 4.55 28.46
CA VAL A 587 -18.13 3.93 29.39
C VAL A 587 -17.40 3.11 30.45
N GLY A 588 -16.31 2.40 30.14
CA GLY A 588 -15.53 1.69 31.15
C GLY A 588 -15.01 2.61 32.25
N LEU A 589 -14.20 3.61 31.88
CA LEU A 589 -13.60 4.54 32.82
C LEU A 589 -14.65 5.43 33.51
N LEU A 590 -15.64 5.97 32.77
CA LEU A 590 -16.70 6.78 33.40
C LEU A 590 -17.61 5.94 34.30
N ARG A 591 -17.93 4.69 33.98
CA ARG A 591 -18.76 3.82 34.84
C ARG A 591 -18.02 3.44 36.11
N LEU A 592 -16.71 3.23 36.05
CA LEU A 592 -15.87 2.93 37.21
C LEU A 592 -15.65 4.15 38.09
N VAL A 593 -15.36 5.32 37.51
CA VAL A 593 -15.23 6.56 38.28
C VAL A 593 -16.60 6.98 38.84
N SER A 594 -17.71 6.74 38.14
CA SER A 594 -19.07 7.04 38.65
C SER A 594 -19.52 6.12 39.79
N ARG A 595 -18.97 4.90 39.91
CA ARG A 595 -19.18 4.04 41.10
C ARG A 595 -18.56 4.66 42.36
N HIS A 596 -17.59 5.56 42.20
CA HIS A 596 -16.93 6.29 43.27
C HIS A 596 -17.51 7.72 43.34
N SER A 597 -18.66 7.85 44.00
CA SER A 597 -19.48 9.08 44.07
C SER A 597 -18.74 10.37 44.50
N HIS A 598 -17.55 10.23 45.08
CA HIS A 598 -16.70 11.31 45.58
C HIS A 598 -15.69 11.87 44.56
N ARG A 599 -15.53 11.27 43.36
CA ARG A 599 -14.50 11.66 42.37
C ARG A 599 -14.99 12.58 41.24
N LYS A 600 -15.76 13.63 41.57
CA LYS A 600 -16.31 14.56 40.57
C LYS A 600 -15.23 15.25 39.70
N ALA A 601 -14.08 15.59 40.29
CA ALA A 601 -12.98 16.23 39.58
C ALA A 601 -12.36 15.32 38.49
N ASP A 602 -12.20 14.02 38.79
CA ASP A 602 -11.65 13.07 37.82
C ASP A 602 -12.62 12.78 36.68
N ILE A 603 -13.93 12.71 36.96
CA ILE A 603 -14.97 12.61 35.91
C ILE A 603 -14.92 13.83 34.99
N ALA A 604 -14.79 15.03 35.57
CA ALA A 604 -14.67 16.26 34.82
C ALA A 604 -13.40 16.26 33.94
N PHE A 605 -12.27 15.80 34.47
CA PHE A 605 -11.02 15.69 33.71
C PHE A 605 -11.13 14.71 32.54
N VAL A 606 -11.64 13.49 32.76
CA VAL A 606 -11.83 12.49 31.69
C VAL A 606 -12.76 13.04 30.60
N THR A 607 -13.86 13.68 31.01
CA THR A 607 -14.83 14.29 30.09
C THR A 607 -14.18 15.42 29.28
N TRP A 608 -13.43 16.30 29.94
CA TRP A 608 -12.67 17.36 29.29
C TRP A 608 -11.65 16.81 28.30
N ALA A 609 -10.87 15.80 28.67
CA ALA A 609 -9.86 15.20 27.78
C ALA A 609 -10.52 14.63 26.52
N CYS A 610 -11.53 13.75 26.68
CA CYS A 610 -12.28 13.18 25.55
C CYS A 610 -12.87 14.27 24.64
N LYS A 611 -13.53 15.29 25.22
CA LYS A 611 -14.16 16.37 24.46
C LYS A 611 -13.16 17.29 23.77
N SER A 612 -12.01 17.54 24.39
CA SER A 612 -10.95 18.36 23.82
C SER A 612 -10.35 17.71 22.59
N TYR A 613 -9.98 16.42 22.66
CA TYR A 613 -9.50 15.70 21.47
C TYR A 613 -10.57 15.60 20.38
N GLU A 614 -11.84 15.35 20.74
CA GLU A 614 -12.96 15.24 19.79
C GLU A 614 -13.14 16.56 19.02
N LEU A 615 -13.15 17.68 19.74
CA LEU A 615 -13.29 19.01 19.17
C LEU A 615 -12.12 19.38 18.24
N GLN A 616 -10.89 19.09 18.65
CA GLN A 616 -9.71 19.46 17.85
C GLN A 616 -9.63 18.67 16.54
N LEU A 617 -10.01 17.39 16.55
CA LEU A 617 -10.11 16.64 15.30
C LEU A 617 -11.28 17.08 14.42
N LYS A 618 -12.41 17.46 15.01
CA LYS A 618 -13.51 18.05 14.24
C LYS A 618 -13.02 19.33 13.54
N ARG A 619 -12.31 20.20 14.25
CA ARG A 619 -11.69 21.41 13.68
C ARG A 619 -10.66 21.11 12.61
N ARG A 620 -9.81 20.10 12.81
CA ARG A 620 -8.84 19.64 11.79
C ARG A 620 -9.57 19.15 10.55
N ARG A 621 -10.62 18.32 10.70
CA ARG A 621 -11.45 17.83 9.60
C ARG A 621 -12.11 18.98 8.85
N GLU A 622 -12.73 19.93 9.56
CA GLU A 622 -13.37 21.11 8.95
C GLU A 622 -12.36 21.97 8.18
N ARG A 623 -11.13 22.13 8.68
CA ARG A 623 -10.03 22.79 7.95
C ARG A 623 -9.63 22.03 6.69
N VAL A 624 -9.40 20.73 6.80
CA VAL A 624 -8.99 19.88 5.66
C VAL A 624 -10.07 19.87 4.57
N LEU A 625 -11.34 19.86 4.95
CA LEU A 625 -12.47 19.91 4.00
C LEU A 625 -12.75 21.32 3.47
N GLY A 626 -12.02 22.36 3.91
CA GLY A 626 -12.28 23.75 3.53
C GLY A 626 -13.63 24.30 4.02
N VAL A 627 -14.28 23.61 4.96
CA VAL A 627 -15.61 23.97 5.52
C VAL A 627 -15.48 24.93 6.71
N ALA A 628 -14.25 25.22 7.15
CA ALA A 628 -13.99 26.11 8.27
C ALA A 628 -14.60 27.50 8.04
N LYS A 629 -15.75 27.77 8.67
CA LYS A 629 -16.28 29.12 8.78
C LYS A 629 -15.25 29.95 9.55
N PRO A 630 -14.83 31.13 9.05
CA PRO A 630 -13.94 32.00 9.80
C PRO A 630 -14.59 32.28 11.17
N PRO A 631 -13.79 32.35 12.25
CA PRO A 631 -14.33 32.65 13.57
C PRO A 631 -15.14 33.94 13.44
N ARG A 632 -16.42 33.89 13.80
CA ARG A 632 -17.28 35.09 13.90
C ARG A 632 -16.56 36.05 14.85
N SER A 633 -15.86 37.03 14.30
CA SER A 633 -15.37 38.16 15.06
C SER A 633 -16.61 38.78 15.69
N LYS A 634 -16.63 38.85 17.02
CA LYS A 634 -17.61 39.68 17.71
C LYS A 634 -17.29 41.12 17.28
N ALA A 635 -17.94 41.58 16.22
CA ALA A 635 -17.96 42.98 15.87
C ALA A 635 -18.51 43.73 17.09
N ARG A 636 -17.61 44.42 17.79
CA ARG A 636 -18.02 45.45 18.75
C ARG A 636 -18.83 46.46 17.95
N PHE A 637 -20.10 46.60 18.31
CA PHE A 637 -20.90 47.72 17.84
C PHE A 637 -20.18 49.03 18.15
N PRO A 638 -20.12 50.00 17.22
CA PRO A 638 -19.59 51.32 17.54
C PRO A 638 -20.53 51.98 18.55
N GLU A 639 -19.98 52.42 19.68
CA GLU A 639 -20.64 53.31 20.64
C GLU A 639 -21.20 54.52 19.89
N LYS A 640 -22.52 54.70 19.96
CA LYS A 640 -23.18 55.97 19.63
C LYS A 640 -22.65 57.04 20.58
N LYS A 641 -21.78 57.92 20.10
CA LYS A 641 -21.56 59.24 20.71
C LYS A 641 -22.84 60.06 20.55
N TYR A 642 -23.45 60.43 21.67
CA TYR A 642 -24.43 61.51 21.71
C TYR A 642 -23.69 62.85 21.58
N PRO A 643 -24.21 63.83 20.82
CA PRO A 643 -23.68 65.18 20.84
C PRO A 643 -24.26 65.94 22.04
N GLU A 644 -23.39 66.41 22.92
CA GLU A 644 -23.70 67.43 23.92
C GLU A 644 -23.96 68.78 23.23
N GLY A 645 -24.85 69.54 23.87
CA GLY A 645 -25.56 70.69 23.30
C GLY A 645 -24.70 71.89 22.91
N SER A 646 -25.26 72.64 21.96
CA SER A 646 -24.93 74.05 21.75
C SER A 646 -26.11 74.89 22.22
N SER A 647 -25.78 75.86 23.06
CA SER A 647 -26.64 76.87 23.67
C SER A 647 -26.99 78.00 22.68
N HIS A 648 -28.24 78.46 22.76
CA HIS A 648 -28.76 79.77 22.32
C HIS A 648 -27.88 80.96 22.83
N PRO A 649 -27.89 82.16 22.19
CA PRO A 649 -29.06 82.90 21.68
C PRO A 649 -29.36 82.69 20.20
#